data_AF-A0A956UV83-F1
#
_entry.id   AF-A0A956UV83-F1
#
_cell.length_a   1.000
_cell.length_b   1.000
_cell.length_c   1.000
_cell.angle_alpha   90.00
_cell.angle_beta   90.00
_cell.angle_gamma   90.00
#
_symmetry.space_group_name_H-M   'P 1'
#
loop_
_entity.id
_entity.type
_entity.pdbx_description
1 polymer ?
#
loop_
_entity_poly.entity_id
_entity_poly.type
_entity_poly.pdbx_seq_one_letter_code
_entity_poly.pdbx_strand_id
1 'polypeptide(L)'
;MNTDDLMTELWAYLDQRRGLQPSATLVDRWLRERIDTNGGRGVTPELLYALSRAKVQWWDGEMLTAEPLARFIARVAAIYSPKSVLDPTCGVGALLHTVATTVGAAVVHGIEINGDRARLARSVLGAGATVVDGDALAEPPEILDRYDLIAADPPLGVRVPDGVDVPGIGSGFRGEFGHALTLLACERLSDEGAALVVVTPAFLWGSGAARIHQAIHALGCRIRALIHLPGGSVPETSIASYLVVLERGRQSDVFVGQYDPDEGHQEQLVANFRRSRSGPQPALGRLCPLEDFKGFESFAALERLKRLARNAGWKGAPAAEVITGHSVLGHRRSEPLAHGPNSCYLRLIGRPLAVLDPDQLPGSGQHREVLHLHLNPTHADPRYMVHWFNASQIGQATLAMVTRGAVIPRVDRTSLLHATLYLPSIAEQSHAIEGASRLTQIRAAADELEAALWEGGNDVANIVREIATINQEDRFEDWIETLPFPLASILWRHHAGGDSARERYEVLLHFFEATAAFLATVHLSAFMSADDLWREHGRELNLKLTSQRLSLDRATFGSWKLAAEYLSSASAALVQEPEQAERWQRLYGTSNRQVLTMLGRPELRAAVQRANRIRNDWSGHAGAVGTETAKQIHDELVELVHTLRGVFGRAWLGYELVQPGEGRYRGGVHHYRARRLMGTRSAPFEEVQLESVQPLEADALYLFDSANRTGLRLQPFVRVMPSPEKRANACFIFNRREADRFRFVSYHFEEESEMQDTSSDIEQALGRLHMFDAESSE
;
A
#
# COMPACT_ATOMS: atom_id res chain seq x y z
N MET A 1 21.82 22.29 -25.69
CA MET A 1 21.20 22.64 -24.41
C MET A 1 20.56 21.37 -23.87
N ASN A 2 20.97 20.93 -22.69
CA ASN A 2 20.44 19.71 -22.07
C ASN A 2 19.13 20.03 -21.32
N THR A 3 18.40 19.03 -20.85
CA THR A 3 17.12 19.22 -20.15
C THR A 3 17.21 20.18 -18.96
N ASP A 4 18.32 20.20 -18.20
CA ASP A 4 18.46 21.06 -17.03
C ASP A 4 18.60 22.54 -17.40
N ASP A 5 19.36 22.83 -18.46
CA ASP A 5 19.46 24.16 -19.04
C ASP A 5 18.06 24.64 -19.51
N LEU A 6 17.26 23.74 -20.10
CA LEU A 6 15.90 24.03 -20.56
C LEU A 6 14.94 24.35 -19.42
N MET A 7 15.00 23.56 -18.35
CA MET A 7 14.20 23.79 -17.16
C MET A 7 14.59 25.12 -16.52
N THR A 8 15.88 25.46 -16.47
CA THR A 8 16.37 26.74 -15.95
C THR A 8 15.84 27.92 -16.78
N GLU A 9 15.89 27.81 -18.12
CA GLU A 9 15.32 28.80 -19.04
C GLU A 9 13.82 28.97 -18.82
N LEU A 10 13.07 27.87 -18.70
CA LEU A 10 11.63 27.91 -18.45
C LEU A 10 11.33 28.58 -17.10
N TRP A 11 12.04 28.25 -16.03
CA TRP A 11 11.81 28.87 -14.73
C TRP A 11 12.04 30.38 -14.78
N ALA A 12 13.11 30.83 -15.44
CA ALA A 12 13.33 32.26 -15.67
C ALA A 12 12.19 32.90 -16.49
N TYR A 13 11.67 32.20 -17.50
CA TYR A 13 10.53 32.66 -18.30
C TYR A 13 9.25 32.81 -17.46
N LEU A 14 8.98 31.84 -16.60
CA LEU A 14 7.81 31.81 -15.70
C LEU A 14 7.91 32.89 -14.61
N ASP A 15 9.08 33.05 -13.99
CA ASP A 15 9.30 34.05 -12.93
C ASP A 15 9.11 35.47 -13.44
N GLN A 16 9.61 35.77 -14.65
CA GLN A 16 9.40 37.07 -15.29
C GLN A 16 7.93 37.39 -15.56
N ARG A 17 7.06 36.38 -15.61
CA ARG A 17 5.64 36.49 -15.99
C ARG A 17 4.70 36.06 -14.88
N ARG A 18 5.23 35.90 -13.66
CA ARG A 18 4.47 35.44 -12.49
C ARG A 18 3.31 36.38 -12.20
N GLY A 19 2.12 35.82 -12.03
CA GLY A 19 0.89 36.58 -11.75
C GLY A 19 0.21 37.22 -12.97
N LEU A 20 0.77 37.11 -14.17
CA LEU A 20 0.15 37.66 -15.39
C LEU A 20 -0.86 36.70 -16.03
N GLN A 21 -0.56 35.39 -16.03
CA GLN A 21 -1.39 34.33 -16.59
C GLN A 21 -1.20 33.02 -15.80
N PRO A 22 -2.11 32.03 -15.94
CA PRO A 22 -1.90 30.70 -15.39
C PRO A 22 -0.59 30.08 -15.89
N SER A 23 0.13 29.38 -15.01
CA SER A 23 1.40 28.71 -15.34
C SER A 23 1.24 27.77 -16.54
N ALA A 24 0.11 27.04 -16.62
CA ALA A 24 -0.20 26.15 -17.73
C ALA A 24 -0.14 26.86 -19.10
N THR A 25 -0.76 28.03 -19.19
CA THR A 25 -0.77 28.84 -20.41
C THR A 25 0.63 29.35 -20.78
N LEU A 26 1.44 29.71 -19.78
CA LEU A 26 2.79 30.21 -20.01
C LEU A 26 3.73 29.10 -20.49
N VAL A 27 3.62 27.90 -19.94
CA VAL A 27 4.45 26.75 -20.35
C VAL A 27 4.07 26.30 -21.76
N ASP A 28 2.77 26.22 -22.08
CA ASP A 28 2.31 25.89 -23.43
C ASP A 28 2.80 26.93 -24.45
N ARG A 29 2.73 28.23 -24.10
CA ARG A 29 3.30 29.30 -24.95
C ARG A 29 4.81 29.14 -25.13
N TRP A 30 5.55 28.91 -24.05
CA TRP A 30 7.00 28.75 -24.12
C TRP A 30 7.39 27.57 -25.02
N LEU A 31 6.69 26.43 -24.92
CA LEU A 31 6.90 25.28 -25.80
C LEU A 31 6.62 25.61 -27.26
N ARG A 32 5.51 26.31 -27.57
CA ARG A 32 5.17 26.75 -28.94
C ARG A 32 6.21 27.69 -29.52
N GLU A 33 6.58 28.73 -28.77
CA GLU A 33 7.61 29.69 -29.18
C GLU A 33 8.91 28.96 -29.52
N ARG A 34 9.26 27.91 -28.78
CA ARG A 34 10.42 27.06 -29.05
C ARG A 34 10.33 26.28 -30.34
N ILE A 35 9.16 25.69 -30.58
CA ILE A 35 8.87 24.95 -31.81
C ILE A 35 9.02 25.88 -33.01
N ASP A 36 8.41 27.06 -32.93
CA ASP A 36 8.39 28.05 -34.01
C ASP A 36 9.77 28.66 -34.27
N THR A 37 10.56 28.95 -33.22
CA THR A 37 11.85 29.63 -33.36
C THR A 37 13.02 28.70 -33.69
N ASN A 38 13.02 27.47 -33.16
CA ASN A 38 14.16 26.55 -33.25
C ASN A 38 13.83 25.24 -33.98
N GLY A 39 12.68 25.17 -34.65
CA GLY A 39 12.20 23.95 -35.31
C GLY A 39 12.00 22.79 -34.31
N GLY A 40 11.67 23.12 -33.06
CA GLY A 40 11.47 22.13 -31.99
C GLY A 40 12.75 21.52 -31.42
N ARG A 41 13.95 22.01 -31.78
CA ARG A 41 15.22 21.50 -31.22
C ARG A 41 15.23 21.58 -29.69
N GLY A 42 15.44 20.44 -29.04
CA GLY A 42 15.49 20.32 -27.58
C GLY A 42 14.14 20.01 -26.91
N VAL A 43 13.03 19.96 -27.67
CA VAL A 43 11.75 19.47 -27.15
C VAL A 43 11.73 17.95 -27.26
N THR A 44 12.26 17.28 -26.24
CA THR A 44 12.41 15.82 -26.18
C THR A 44 11.50 15.20 -25.12
N PRO A 45 11.27 13.87 -25.12
CA PRO A 45 10.54 13.23 -24.05
C PRO A 45 11.15 13.48 -22.66
N GLU A 46 12.47 13.59 -22.54
CA GLU A 46 13.15 13.87 -21.27
C GLU A 46 12.77 15.24 -20.71
N LEU A 47 12.64 16.26 -21.56
CA LEU A 47 12.10 17.56 -21.15
C LEU A 47 10.66 17.41 -20.69
N LEU A 48 9.86 16.65 -21.43
CA LEU A 48 8.46 16.46 -21.11
C LEU A 48 8.27 15.75 -19.75
N TYR A 49 9.05 14.69 -19.51
CA TYR A 49 9.07 14.00 -18.23
C TYR A 49 9.61 14.86 -17.10
N ALA A 50 10.60 15.73 -17.35
CA ALA A 50 11.07 16.69 -16.36
C ALA A 50 9.98 17.68 -15.93
N LEU A 51 9.18 18.18 -16.88
CA LEU A 51 8.07 19.09 -16.61
C LEU A 51 6.95 18.40 -15.81
N SER A 52 6.61 17.16 -16.18
CA SER A 52 5.67 16.32 -15.41
C SER A 52 6.17 16.05 -13.99
N ARG A 53 7.44 15.67 -13.80
CA ARG A 53 8.06 15.45 -12.47
C ARG A 53 8.07 16.72 -11.61
N ALA A 54 8.27 17.87 -12.24
CA ALA A 54 8.22 19.17 -11.59
C ALA A 54 6.77 19.60 -11.22
N LYS A 55 5.75 18.80 -11.58
CA LYS A 55 4.32 19.12 -11.42
C LYS A 55 3.97 20.49 -12.01
N VAL A 56 4.69 20.88 -13.05
CA VAL A 56 4.42 22.11 -13.78
C VAL A 56 3.18 21.84 -14.61
N GLN A 57 2.05 22.44 -14.21
CA GLN A 57 0.86 22.43 -15.07
C GLN A 57 1.22 23.10 -16.39
N TRP A 58 0.77 22.50 -17.47
CA TRP A 58 1.12 22.86 -18.82
C TRP A 58 0.00 22.56 -19.80
N TRP A 59 -0.91 21.61 -19.50
CA TRP A 59 -2.08 21.28 -20.30
C TRP A 59 -3.32 21.07 -19.42
N ASP A 60 -4.50 21.49 -19.91
CA ASP A 60 -5.77 21.41 -19.19
C ASP A 60 -6.36 20.00 -19.35
N GLY A 61 -6.06 19.10 -18.42
CA GLY A 61 -6.70 17.77 -18.32
C GLY A 61 -6.22 16.66 -19.27
N GLU A 62 -5.13 16.86 -20.02
CA GLU A 62 -4.55 15.82 -20.89
C GLU A 62 -3.36 15.09 -20.23
N MET A 63 -3.37 13.76 -20.32
CA MET A 63 -2.42 12.90 -19.60
C MET A 63 -1.19 12.53 -20.45
N LEU A 64 -0.01 12.62 -19.83
CA LEU A 64 1.26 12.09 -20.35
C LEU A 64 1.51 10.71 -19.72
N THR A 65 1.80 9.67 -20.51
CA THR A 65 2.23 8.37 -19.95
C THR A 65 3.49 8.54 -19.10
N ALA A 66 3.48 8.05 -17.85
CA ALA A 66 4.64 8.17 -16.96
C ALA A 66 5.90 7.53 -17.57
N GLU A 67 7.07 8.16 -17.38
CA GLU A 67 8.34 7.66 -17.92
C GLU A 67 8.62 6.19 -17.56
N PRO A 68 8.48 5.75 -16.29
CA PRO A 68 8.70 4.33 -15.94
C PRO A 68 7.74 3.39 -16.66
N LEU A 69 6.48 3.79 -16.86
CA LEU A 69 5.47 3.00 -17.57
C LEU A 69 5.77 2.95 -19.08
N ALA A 70 6.15 4.07 -19.70
CA ALA A 70 6.52 4.13 -21.12
C ALA A 70 7.74 3.22 -21.40
N ARG A 71 8.75 3.24 -20.52
CA ARG A 71 9.90 2.33 -20.60
C ARG A 71 9.49 0.87 -20.44
N PHE A 72 8.56 0.56 -19.53
CA PHE A 72 8.04 -0.80 -19.37
C PHE A 72 7.30 -1.29 -20.62
N ILE A 73 6.41 -0.47 -21.19
CA ILE A 73 5.72 -0.78 -22.46
C ILE A 73 6.75 -1.04 -23.57
N ALA A 74 7.80 -0.21 -23.66
CA ALA A 74 8.88 -0.40 -24.62
C ALA A 74 9.66 -1.72 -24.41
N ARG A 75 9.92 -2.12 -23.16
CA ARG A 75 10.54 -3.44 -22.83
C ARG A 75 9.66 -4.61 -23.26
N VAL A 76 8.33 -4.50 -23.10
CA VAL A 76 7.38 -5.51 -23.59
C VAL A 76 7.35 -5.53 -25.12
N ALA A 77 7.32 -4.36 -25.76
CA ALA A 77 7.33 -4.20 -27.22
C ALA A 77 8.56 -4.83 -27.87
N ALA A 78 9.75 -4.70 -27.24
CA ALA A 78 11.00 -5.25 -27.73
C ALA A 78 11.00 -6.78 -27.90
N ILE A 79 10.06 -7.51 -27.28
CA ILE A 79 9.90 -8.96 -27.47
C ILE A 79 9.52 -9.29 -28.92
N TYR A 80 8.81 -8.39 -29.60
CA TYR A 80 8.25 -8.61 -30.93
C TYR A 80 9.18 -8.18 -32.08
N SER A 81 10.29 -7.49 -31.78
CA SER A 81 11.23 -6.97 -32.80
C SER A 81 10.54 -6.24 -33.98
N PRO A 82 9.59 -5.32 -33.72
CA PRO A 82 8.77 -4.72 -34.77
C PRO A 82 9.54 -3.75 -35.67
N LYS A 83 9.19 -3.70 -36.95
CA LYS A 83 9.75 -2.72 -37.91
C LYS A 83 8.85 -1.52 -38.12
N SER A 84 7.54 -1.69 -37.95
CA SER A 84 6.55 -0.62 -38.00
C SER A 84 5.81 -0.46 -36.68
N VAL A 85 5.70 0.76 -36.19
CA VAL A 85 5.03 1.12 -34.93
C VAL A 85 3.98 2.19 -35.20
N LEU A 86 2.77 1.97 -34.65
CA LEU A 86 1.70 2.96 -34.60
C LEU A 86 1.35 3.28 -33.14
N ASP A 87 1.22 4.57 -32.83
CA ASP A 87 0.45 5.03 -31.68
C ASP A 87 -0.78 5.82 -32.18
N PRO A 88 -1.98 5.22 -32.12
CA PRO A 88 -3.19 5.83 -32.65
C PRO A 88 -3.77 6.94 -31.75
N THR A 89 -3.18 7.20 -30.59
CA THR A 89 -3.52 8.32 -29.70
C THR A 89 -2.24 8.91 -29.14
N CYS A 90 -1.35 9.36 -30.02
CA CYS A 90 0.03 9.60 -29.66
C CYS A 90 0.24 10.79 -28.72
N GLY A 91 -0.76 11.65 -28.53
CA GLY A 91 -0.65 12.84 -27.70
C GLY A 91 0.52 13.69 -28.17
N VAL A 92 1.49 13.88 -27.27
CA VAL A 92 2.73 14.63 -27.52
C VAL A 92 3.89 13.78 -28.03
N GLY A 93 3.65 12.50 -28.33
CA GLY A 93 4.61 11.58 -28.95
C GLY A 93 5.62 10.94 -27.99
N ALA A 94 5.51 11.15 -26.67
CA ALA A 94 6.52 10.65 -25.72
C ALA A 94 6.55 9.11 -25.60
N LEU A 95 5.38 8.47 -25.53
CA LEU A 95 5.27 7.01 -25.52
C LEU A 95 5.78 6.43 -26.85
N LEU A 96 5.25 6.92 -27.98
CA LEU A 96 5.65 6.51 -29.32
C LEU A 96 7.17 6.65 -29.54
N HIS A 97 7.77 7.78 -29.14
CA HIS A 97 9.22 7.99 -29.24
C HIS A 97 9.98 6.93 -28.43
N THR A 98 9.59 6.73 -27.17
CA THR A 98 10.24 5.78 -26.25
C THR A 98 10.18 4.35 -26.80
N VAL A 99 9.01 3.92 -27.28
CA VAL A 99 8.81 2.61 -27.90
C VAL A 99 9.60 2.48 -29.18
N ALA A 100 9.42 3.39 -30.14
CA ALA A 100 10.07 3.35 -31.45
C ALA A 100 11.60 3.33 -31.37
N THR A 101 12.17 4.15 -30.48
CA THR A 101 13.61 4.20 -30.25
C THR A 101 14.13 2.90 -29.63
N THR A 102 13.43 2.36 -28.64
CA THR A 102 13.83 1.13 -27.95
C THR A 102 13.85 -0.08 -28.89
N VAL A 103 12.86 -0.17 -29.78
CA VAL A 103 12.75 -1.30 -30.72
C VAL A 103 13.50 -1.07 -32.04
N GLY A 104 14.01 0.13 -32.29
CA GLY A 104 14.68 0.49 -33.54
C GLY A 104 13.73 0.47 -34.75
N ALA A 105 12.51 0.97 -34.58
CA ALA A 105 11.48 0.96 -35.62
C ALA A 105 11.90 1.75 -36.86
N ALA A 106 11.66 1.19 -38.05
CA ALA A 106 11.93 1.84 -39.32
C ALA A 106 10.77 2.74 -39.78
N VAL A 107 9.54 2.39 -39.39
CA VAL A 107 8.33 3.18 -39.68
C VAL A 107 7.67 3.55 -38.37
N VAL A 108 7.45 4.84 -38.15
CA VAL A 108 6.91 5.39 -36.90
C VAL A 108 5.74 6.31 -37.23
N HIS A 109 4.53 5.86 -36.93
CA HIS A 109 3.30 6.61 -37.20
C HIS A 109 2.56 6.97 -35.91
N GLY A 110 2.00 8.18 -35.86
CA GLY A 110 1.19 8.68 -34.76
C GLY A 110 -0.11 9.29 -35.27
N ILE A 111 -1.20 9.15 -34.53
CA ILE A 111 -2.46 9.86 -34.78
C ILE A 111 -2.82 10.63 -33.51
N GLU A 112 -3.20 11.90 -33.67
CA GLU A 112 -3.64 12.74 -32.57
C GLU A 112 -4.76 13.67 -33.05
N ILE A 113 -5.87 13.71 -32.30
CA ILE A 113 -7.06 14.49 -32.68
C ILE A 113 -6.91 15.99 -32.35
N ASN A 114 -6.06 16.31 -31.38
CA ASN A 114 -5.73 17.68 -31.03
C ASN A 114 -4.56 18.18 -31.88
N GLY A 115 -4.84 19.02 -32.88
CA GLY A 115 -3.81 19.53 -33.79
C GLY A 115 -2.64 20.24 -33.13
N ASP A 116 -2.83 20.85 -31.95
CA ASP A 116 -1.73 21.47 -31.19
C ASP A 116 -0.78 20.41 -30.61
N ARG A 117 -1.32 19.27 -30.18
CA ARG A 117 -0.55 18.12 -29.69
C ARG A 117 0.12 17.38 -30.82
N ALA A 118 -0.57 17.20 -31.95
CA ALA A 118 0.04 16.65 -33.16
C ALA A 118 1.25 17.49 -33.60
N ARG A 119 1.21 18.82 -33.50
CA ARG A 119 2.37 19.68 -33.78
C ARG A 119 3.53 19.42 -32.82
N LEU A 120 3.26 19.31 -31.52
CA LEU A 120 4.29 19.00 -30.52
C LEU A 120 4.89 17.60 -30.73
N ALA A 121 4.05 16.60 -31.03
CA ALA A 121 4.48 15.23 -31.34
C ALA A 121 5.42 15.18 -32.55
N ARG A 122 5.16 15.95 -33.61
CA ARG A 122 6.08 16.06 -34.76
C ARG A 122 7.45 16.59 -34.35
N SER A 123 7.52 17.53 -33.40
CA SER A 123 8.79 18.02 -32.86
C SER A 123 9.52 16.97 -32.02
N VAL A 124 8.79 16.26 -31.16
CA VAL A 124 9.34 15.21 -30.28
C VAL A 124 9.86 14.01 -31.06
N LEU A 125 9.10 13.55 -32.07
CA LEU A 125 9.44 12.38 -32.87
C LEU A 125 10.44 12.68 -34.00
N GLY A 126 10.50 13.94 -34.43
CA GLY A 126 11.37 14.39 -35.51
C GLY A 126 10.90 13.96 -36.91
N ALA A 127 11.72 14.29 -37.92
CA ALA A 127 11.36 14.15 -39.33
C ALA A 127 11.21 12.69 -39.83
N GLY A 128 11.62 11.70 -39.03
CA GLY A 128 11.52 10.28 -39.36
C GLY A 128 10.14 9.66 -39.07
N ALA A 129 9.24 10.41 -38.44
CA ALA A 129 7.90 9.94 -38.08
C ALA A 129 6.80 10.68 -38.86
N THR A 130 5.70 9.98 -39.14
CA THR A 130 4.48 10.56 -39.72
C THR A 130 3.45 10.74 -38.61
N VAL A 131 3.10 11.98 -38.29
CA VAL A 131 2.03 12.27 -37.32
C VAL A 131 0.85 12.92 -38.03
N VAL A 132 -0.30 12.24 -37.97
CA VAL A 132 -1.57 12.71 -38.53
C VAL A 132 -2.37 13.46 -37.48
N ASP A 133 -2.90 14.61 -37.88
CA ASP A 133 -3.91 15.35 -37.12
C ASP A 133 -5.29 14.81 -37.53
N GLY A 134 -5.92 13.99 -36.68
CA GLY A 134 -7.15 13.29 -37.05
C GLY A 134 -7.72 12.34 -35.98
N ASP A 135 -8.90 11.81 -36.27
CA ASP A 135 -9.57 10.82 -35.41
C ASP A 135 -9.04 9.40 -35.71
N ALA A 136 -8.55 8.74 -34.66
CA ALA A 136 -8.04 7.38 -34.71
C ALA A 136 -9.05 6.36 -35.24
N LEU A 137 -10.36 6.59 -35.01
CA LEU A 137 -11.43 5.70 -35.46
C LEU A 137 -11.89 5.97 -36.90
N ALA A 138 -11.32 6.98 -37.58
CA ALA A 138 -11.72 7.42 -38.92
C ALA A 138 -10.75 7.03 -40.06
N GLU A 139 -9.74 6.20 -39.77
CA GLU A 139 -8.81 5.61 -40.76
C GLU A 139 -8.13 6.61 -41.73
N PRO A 140 -7.14 7.40 -41.27
CA PRO A 140 -6.48 8.36 -42.15
C PRO A 140 -5.67 7.67 -43.27
N PRO A 141 -5.67 8.20 -44.52
CA PRO A 141 -4.99 7.57 -45.66
C PRO A 141 -3.46 7.68 -45.63
N GLU A 142 -2.88 8.54 -44.79
CA GLU A 142 -1.44 8.81 -44.73
C GLU A 142 -0.63 7.77 -43.93
N ILE A 143 -1.30 6.74 -43.40
CA ILE A 143 -0.70 5.71 -42.54
C ILE A 143 -0.80 4.32 -43.19
N LEU A 144 0.00 3.35 -42.73
CA LEU A 144 -0.06 1.97 -43.22
C LEU A 144 -1.39 1.29 -42.84
N ASP A 145 -1.78 0.31 -43.65
CA ASP A 145 -2.91 -0.58 -43.36
C ASP A 145 -2.62 -1.55 -42.20
N ARG A 146 -1.37 -2.04 -42.11
CA ARG A 146 -0.95 -3.03 -41.09
C ARG A 146 0.37 -2.68 -40.40
N TYR A 147 0.49 -3.06 -39.14
CA TYR A 147 1.66 -2.80 -38.29
C TYR A 147 2.16 -4.04 -37.55
N ASP A 148 3.47 -4.08 -37.32
CA ASP A 148 4.11 -5.07 -36.45
C ASP A 148 3.86 -4.75 -34.96
N LEU A 149 3.70 -3.47 -34.63
CA LEU A 149 3.37 -3.04 -33.29
C LEU A 149 2.36 -1.89 -33.30
N ILE A 150 1.33 -1.99 -32.45
CA ILE A 150 0.46 -0.88 -32.10
C ILE A 150 0.57 -0.67 -30.59
N ALA A 151 1.05 0.48 -30.13
CA ALA A 151 1.22 0.78 -28.71
C ALA A 151 0.47 2.05 -28.34
N ALA A 152 -0.45 1.97 -27.38
CA ALA A 152 -1.34 3.08 -27.04
C ALA A 152 -1.63 3.18 -25.54
N ASP A 153 -1.67 4.42 -25.04
CA ASP A 153 -2.19 4.78 -23.72
C ASP A 153 -3.38 5.74 -23.90
N PRO A 154 -4.55 5.22 -24.32
CA PRO A 154 -5.69 6.05 -24.70
C PRO A 154 -6.34 6.73 -23.49
N PRO A 155 -7.15 7.79 -23.71
CA PRO A 155 -7.88 8.43 -22.63
C PRO A 155 -8.84 7.45 -21.95
N LEU A 156 -8.67 7.28 -20.63
CA LEU A 156 -9.41 6.31 -19.83
C LEU A 156 -10.85 6.77 -19.57
N GLY A 157 -11.81 5.85 -19.66
CA GLY A 157 -13.22 6.11 -19.34
C GLY A 157 -14.00 6.94 -20.37
N VAL A 158 -13.36 7.44 -21.43
CA VAL A 158 -14.04 8.16 -22.52
C VAL A 158 -14.93 7.19 -23.30
N ARG A 159 -16.17 7.58 -23.59
CA ARG A 159 -17.12 6.77 -24.36
C ARG A 159 -16.99 7.04 -25.85
N VAL A 160 -17.13 5.99 -26.66
CA VAL A 160 -17.22 6.13 -28.11
C VAL A 160 -18.55 6.81 -28.47
N PRO A 161 -18.53 7.83 -29.36
CA PRO A 161 -19.74 8.48 -29.85
C PRO A 161 -20.69 7.53 -30.57
N ASP A 162 -21.94 7.97 -30.65
CA ASP A 162 -23.00 7.26 -31.35
C ASP A 162 -22.73 7.11 -32.86
N GLY A 163 -22.95 5.90 -33.40
CA GLY A 163 -22.88 5.64 -34.84
C GLY A 163 -21.47 5.40 -35.40
N VAL A 164 -20.42 5.50 -34.58
CA VAL A 164 -19.04 5.16 -34.99
C VAL A 164 -18.94 3.66 -35.21
N ASP A 165 -18.49 3.25 -36.41
CA ASP A 165 -18.31 1.85 -36.75
C ASP A 165 -17.06 1.28 -36.08
N VAL A 166 -17.23 0.19 -35.31
CA VAL A 166 -16.12 -0.43 -34.56
C VAL A 166 -15.88 -1.84 -35.09
N PRO A 167 -14.63 -2.21 -35.43
CA PRO A 167 -14.31 -3.50 -36.03
C PRO A 167 -14.85 -4.69 -35.22
N GLY A 168 -15.44 -5.66 -35.91
CA GLY A 168 -16.03 -6.88 -35.33
C GLY A 168 -17.34 -6.67 -34.55
N ILE A 169 -17.80 -5.43 -34.34
CA ILE A 169 -19.00 -5.11 -33.55
C ILE A 169 -20.03 -4.29 -34.34
N GLY A 170 -19.56 -3.34 -35.16
CA GLY A 170 -20.37 -2.40 -35.92
C GLY A 170 -20.72 -1.12 -35.15
N SER A 171 -21.51 -0.24 -35.79
CA SER A 171 -21.99 1.06 -35.26
C SER A 171 -22.83 1.02 -33.97
N GLY A 172 -23.17 -0.18 -33.48
CA GLY A 172 -23.88 -0.39 -32.22
C GLY A 172 -22.98 -0.48 -30.98
N PHE A 173 -21.70 -0.15 -31.08
CA PHE A 173 -20.79 -0.14 -29.93
C PHE A 173 -21.13 0.98 -28.95
N ARG A 174 -21.17 0.66 -27.64
CA ARG A 174 -21.51 1.60 -26.55
C ARG A 174 -20.45 1.59 -25.44
N GLY A 175 -19.22 1.21 -25.77
CA GLY A 175 -18.14 1.00 -24.80
C GLY A 175 -17.20 2.19 -24.68
N GLU A 176 -16.08 1.95 -23.99
CA GLU A 176 -15.01 2.91 -23.82
C GLU A 176 -14.12 2.97 -25.07
N PHE A 177 -13.54 4.15 -25.32
CA PHE A 177 -12.68 4.43 -26.46
C PHE A 177 -11.48 3.48 -26.50
N GLY A 178 -10.78 3.29 -25.38
CA GLY A 178 -9.67 2.33 -25.30
C GLY A 178 -10.07 0.90 -25.69
N HIS A 179 -11.30 0.47 -25.42
CA HIS A 179 -11.78 -0.85 -25.85
C HIS A 179 -12.04 -0.91 -27.36
N ALA A 180 -12.63 0.13 -27.96
CA ALA A 180 -12.75 0.20 -29.42
C ALA A 180 -11.37 0.19 -30.10
N LEU A 181 -10.41 0.89 -29.50
CA LEU A 181 -9.03 0.93 -29.97
C LEU A 181 -8.37 -0.45 -29.96
N THR A 182 -8.68 -1.32 -28.99
CA THR A 182 -8.18 -2.71 -29.02
C THR A 182 -8.68 -3.50 -30.24
N LEU A 183 -9.91 -3.23 -30.70
CA LEU A 183 -10.50 -3.90 -31.87
C LEU A 183 -9.92 -3.35 -33.17
N LEU A 184 -9.78 -2.02 -33.27
CA LEU A 184 -9.06 -1.37 -34.37
C LEU A 184 -7.62 -1.89 -34.47
N ALA A 185 -6.94 -2.01 -33.33
CA ALA A 185 -5.59 -2.55 -33.29
C ALA A 185 -5.57 -3.99 -33.85
N CYS A 186 -6.48 -4.87 -33.40
CA CYS A 186 -6.58 -6.25 -33.91
C CYS A 186 -6.77 -6.32 -35.43
N GLU A 187 -7.60 -5.45 -36.01
CA GLU A 187 -7.81 -5.41 -37.46
C GLU A 187 -6.52 -5.04 -38.21
N ARG A 188 -5.76 -4.09 -37.66
CA ARG A 188 -4.54 -3.49 -38.24
C ARG A 188 -3.24 -4.20 -37.86
N LEU A 189 -3.27 -5.35 -37.19
CA LEU A 189 -2.04 -6.14 -36.96
C LEU A 189 -1.58 -6.84 -38.24
N SER A 190 -0.26 -6.89 -38.44
CA SER A 190 0.40 -7.87 -39.33
C SER A 190 0.25 -9.29 -38.77
N ASP A 191 0.67 -10.30 -39.53
CA ASP A 191 0.49 -11.72 -39.14
C ASP A 191 1.28 -12.09 -37.88
N GLU A 192 2.44 -11.45 -37.66
CA GLU A 192 3.27 -11.61 -36.46
C GLU A 192 3.19 -10.39 -35.52
N GLY A 193 2.27 -9.46 -35.81
CA GLY A 193 2.15 -8.21 -35.09
C GLY A 193 1.52 -8.35 -33.70
N ALA A 194 1.78 -7.36 -32.85
CA ALA A 194 1.19 -7.27 -31.52
C ALA A 194 0.64 -5.87 -31.21
N ALA A 195 -0.42 -5.81 -30.40
CA ALA A 195 -0.95 -4.58 -29.85
C ALA A 195 -0.77 -4.54 -28.33
N LEU A 196 -0.30 -3.40 -27.82
CA LEU A 196 -0.07 -3.10 -26.41
C LEU A 196 -0.93 -1.89 -26.07
N VAL A 197 -2.09 -2.11 -25.46
CA VAL A 197 -3.09 -1.06 -25.24
C VAL A 197 -3.44 -0.97 -23.77
N VAL A 198 -3.34 0.22 -23.19
CA VAL A 198 -3.83 0.48 -21.84
C VAL A 198 -5.35 0.59 -21.86
N VAL A 199 -6.03 -0.15 -20.97
CA VAL A 199 -7.48 -0.16 -20.84
C VAL A 199 -7.91 -0.11 -19.37
N THR A 200 -9.14 0.31 -19.14
CA THR A 200 -9.73 0.27 -17.80
C THR A 200 -10.14 -1.17 -17.42
N PRO A 201 -10.38 -1.45 -16.13
CA PRO A 201 -10.81 -2.77 -15.69
C PRO A 201 -12.18 -3.20 -16.23
N ALA A 202 -12.96 -2.28 -16.80
CA ALA A 202 -14.20 -2.60 -17.49
C ALA A 202 -13.99 -3.50 -18.72
N PHE A 203 -12.77 -3.59 -19.26
CA PHE A 203 -12.40 -4.56 -20.29
C PHE A 203 -12.67 -6.00 -19.84
N LEU A 204 -12.52 -6.31 -18.55
CA LEU A 204 -12.61 -7.65 -18.00
C LEU A 204 -14.01 -8.03 -17.52
N TRP A 205 -14.76 -7.09 -16.94
CA TRP A 205 -16.06 -7.35 -16.31
C TRP A 205 -17.14 -6.29 -16.57
N GLY A 206 -16.89 -5.33 -17.46
CA GLY A 206 -17.92 -4.43 -17.94
C GLY A 206 -19.03 -5.17 -18.69
N SER A 207 -20.22 -4.58 -18.79
CA SER A 207 -21.37 -5.19 -19.48
C SER A 207 -21.09 -5.57 -20.95
N GLY A 208 -20.12 -4.91 -21.60
CA GLY A 208 -19.67 -5.21 -22.96
C GLY A 208 -18.42 -6.11 -23.07
N ALA A 209 -17.78 -6.50 -21.97
CA ALA A 209 -16.50 -7.22 -21.96
C ALA A 209 -16.54 -8.51 -22.80
N ALA A 210 -17.56 -9.35 -22.60
CA ALA A 210 -17.71 -10.60 -23.34
C ALA A 210 -17.84 -10.37 -24.85
N ARG A 211 -18.56 -9.32 -25.27
CA ARG A 211 -18.71 -8.96 -26.69
C ARG A 211 -17.39 -8.46 -27.29
N ILE A 212 -16.60 -7.71 -26.51
CA ILE A 212 -15.26 -7.27 -26.92
C ILE A 212 -14.33 -8.47 -27.11
N HIS A 213 -14.26 -9.38 -26.13
CA HIS A 213 -13.42 -10.59 -26.23
C HIS A 213 -13.84 -11.47 -27.43
N GLN A 214 -15.14 -11.64 -27.66
CA GLN A 214 -15.65 -12.35 -28.83
C GLN A 214 -15.25 -11.68 -30.14
N ALA A 215 -15.31 -10.35 -30.22
CA ALA A 215 -14.90 -9.59 -31.40
C ALA A 215 -13.38 -9.70 -31.65
N ILE A 216 -12.54 -9.65 -30.61
CA ILE A 216 -11.09 -9.91 -30.70
C ILE A 216 -10.82 -11.28 -31.34
N HIS A 217 -11.54 -12.32 -30.89
CA HIS A 217 -11.39 -13.67 -31.45
C HIS A 217 -11.92 -13.78 -32.88
N ALA A 218 -13.03 -13.10 -33.21
CA ALA A 218 -13.58 -13.07 -34.56
C ALA A 218 -12.64 -12.37 -35.55
N LEU A 219 -11.87 -11.38 -35.08
CA LEU A 219 -10.80 -10.72 -35.84
C LEU A 219 -9.52 -11.57 -35.93
N GLY A 220 -9.51 -12.80 -35.40
CA GLY A 220 -8.37 -13.71 -35.48
C GLY A 220 -7.24 -13.43 -34.48
N CYS A 221 -7.54 -12.67 -33.42
CA CYS A 221 -6.57 -12.33 -32.37
C CYS A 221 -6.85 -13.07 -31.06
N ARG A 222 -5.81 -13.18 -30.24
CA ARG A 222 -5.86 -13.66 -28.86
C ARG A 222 -5.42 -12.58 -27.88
N ILE A 223 -5.94 -12.66 -26.67
CA ILE A 223 -5.44 -11.90 -25.53
C ILE A 223 -4.30 -12.70 -24.91
N ARG A 224 -3.06 -12.30 -25.21
CA ARG A 224 -1.85 -12.98 -24.73
C ARG A 224 -1.54 -12.60 -23.29
N ALA A 225 -1.71 -11.33 -22.91
CA ALA A 225 -1.49 -10.89 -21.55
C ALA A 225 -2.43 -9.80 -21.07
N LEU A 226 -2.63 -9.77 -19.75
CA LEU A 226 -3.31 -8.74 -18.99
C LEU A 226 -2.41 -8.36 -17.83
N ILE A 227 -1.59 -7.33 -18.03
CA ILE A 227 -0.65 -6.84 -17.01
C ILE A 227 -1.33 -5.72 -16.24
N HIS A 228 -1.60 -5.95 -14.96
CA HIS A 228 -2.25 -4.99 -14.09
C HIS A 228 -1.36 -3.78 -13.84
N LEU A 229 -1.92 -2.58 -13.96
CA LEU A 229 -1.32 -1.31 -13.63
C LEU A 229 -2.01 -0.79 -12.35
N PRO A 230 -1.37 -0.89 -11.16
CA PRO A 230 -1.96 -0.45 -9.90
C PRO A 230 -2.36 1.03 -9.93
N GLY A 231 -3.26 1.44 -9.03
CA GLY A 231 -3.65 2.85 -8.90
C GLY A 231 -2.43 3.77 -8.71
N GLY A 232 -2.39 4.86 -9.47
CA GLY A 232 -1.27 5.81 -9.51
C GLY A 232 -0.11 5.43 -10.45
N SER A 233 -0.21 4.32 -11.20
CA SER A 233 0.79 3.97 -12.23
C SER A 233 0.69 4.87 -13.47
N VAL A 234 -0.51 5.37 -13.76
CA VAL A 234 -0.79 6.39 -14.78
C VAL A 234 -0.87 7.74 -14.06
N PRO A 235 -0.19 8.80 -14.54
CA PRO A 235 -0.21 10.10 -13.89
C PRO A 235 -1.62 10.67 -13.72
N GLU A 236 -1.80 11.48 -12.68
CA GLU A 236 -3.03 12.27 -12.45
C GLU A 236 -4.32 11.47 -12.21
N THR A 237 -4.25 10.13 -12.16
CA THR A 237 -5.40 9.27 -11.88
C THR A 237 -5.07 8.14 -10.88
N SER A 238 -6.02 7.87 -9.99
CA SER A 238 -5.99 6.70 -9.10
C SER A 238 -6.62 5.46 -9.74
N ILE A 239 -7.09 5.56 -10.99
CA ILE A 239 -7.76 4.46 -11.70
C ILE A 239 -6.74 3.36 -12.02
N ALA A 240 -6.85 2.25 -11.31
CA ALA A 240 -6.23 0.98 -11.69
C ALA A 240 -6.59 0.61 -13.14
N SER A 241 -5.61 0.15 -13.92
CA SER A 241 -5.74 -0.14 -15.34
C SER A 241 -5.08 -1.47 -15.72
N TYR A 242 -5.10 -1.84 -17.00
CA TYR A 242 -4.38 -2.99 -17.54
C TYR A 242 -3.67 -2.63 -18.83
N LEU A 243 -2.43 -3.07 -18.98
CA LEU A 243 -1.80 -3.20 -20.30
C LEU A 243 -2.24 -4.54 -20.90
N VAL A 244 -3.09 -4.47 -21.92
CA VAL A 244 -3.53 -5.62 -22.70
C VAL A 244 -2.53 -5.87 -23.80
N VAL A 245 -2.09 -7.11 -23.95
CA VAL A 245 -1.24 -7.55 -25.06
C VAL A 245 -2.02 -8.48 -25.96
N LEU A 246 -2.24 -8.06 -27.20
CA LEU A 246 -2.99 -8.78 -28.24
C LEU A 246 -2.03 -9.20 -29.34
N GLU A 247 -2.26 -10.35 -29.94
CA GLU A 247 -1.53 -10.83 -31.12
C GLU A 247 -2.40 -11.79 -31.94
N ARG A 248 -1.98 -12.12 -33.16
CA ARG A 248 -2.67 -13.10 -34.00
C ARG A 248 -2.64 -14.50 -33.37
N GLY A 249 -3.76 -15.21 -33.48
CA GLY A 249 -3.83 -16.62 -33.08
C GLY A 249 -5.09 -16.98 -32.29
N ARG A 250 -5.16 -18.25 -31.90
CA ARG A 250 -6.26 -18.79 -31.08
C ARG A 250 -6.00 -18.49 -29.60
N GLN A 251 -7.07 -18.21 -28.85
CA GLN A 251 -6.96 -18.02 -27.40
C GLN A 251 -6.38 -19.27 -26.73
N SER A 252 -5.36 -19.05 -25.89
CA SER A 252 -4.79 -20.01 -24.96
C SER A 252 -4.94 -19.47 -23.54
N ASP A 253 -4.23 -20.04 -22.57
CA ASP A 253 -4.03 -19.35 -21.29
C ASP A 253 -3.49 -17.94 -21.51
N VAL A 254 -4.01 -17.00 -20.72
CA VAL A 254 -3.57 -15.61 -20.67
C VAL A 254 -2.47 -15.47 -19.61
N PHE A 255 -1.45 -14.68 -19.93
CA PHE A 255 -0.42 -14.30 -18.97
C PHE A 255 -0.89 -13.10 -18.14
N VAL A 256 -0.96 -13.26 -16.83
CA VAL A 256 -1.38 -12.20 -15.90
C VAL A 256 -0.23 -11.84 -14.96
N GLY A 257 -0.06 -10.56 -14.69
CA GLY A 257 1.01 -10.04 -13.84
C GLY A 257 0.67 -8.64 -13.37
N GLN A 258 1.54 -8.03 -12.58
CA GLN A 258 1.36 -6.65 -12.11
C GLN A 258 2.62 -5.85 -12.42
N TYR A 259 2.44 -4.64 -12.93
CA TYR A 259 3.49 -3.66 -13.10
C TYR A 259 3.94 -3.09 -11.74
N ASP A 260 5.25 -2.94 -11.59
CA ASP A 260 5.88 -2.22 -10.48
C ASP A 260 6.97 -1.31 -11.08
N PRO A 261 7.15 -0.06 -10.57
CA PRO A 261 8.22 0.81 -11.05
C PRO A 261 9.63 0.29 -10.79
N ASP A 262 9.83 -0.69 -9.90
CA ASP A 262 11.14 -1.34 -9.69
C ASP A 262 11.66 -2.03 -10.97
N GLU A 263 12.87 -1.68 -11.39
CA GLU A 263 13.46 -2.20 -12.63
C GLU A 263 13.69 -3.72 -12.58
N GLY A 264 14.09 -4.26 -11.42
CA GLY A 264 14.33 -5.70 -11.24
C GLY A 264 13.03 -6.51 -11.38
N HIS A 265 11.94 -6.01 -10.81
CA HIS A 265 10.60 -6.56 -10.98
C HIS A 265 10.17 -6.55 -12.45
N GLN A 266 10.33 -5.42 -13.14
CA GLN A 266 9.99 -5.29 -14.56
C GLN A 266 10.76 -6.29 -15.43
N GLU A 267 12.07 -6.41 -15.22
CA GLU A 267 12.91 -7.35 -15.96
C GLU A 267 12.47 -8.80 -15.79
N GLN A 268 12.18 -9.19 -14.55
CA GLN A 268 11.74 -10.55 -14.25
C GLN A 268 10.34 -10.84 -14.81
N LEU A 269 9.41 -9.88 -14.72
CA LEU A 269 8.07 -9.99 -15.30
C LEU A 269 8.12 -10.14 -16.82
N VAL A 270 8.89 -9.28 -17.50
CA VAL A 270 9.07 -9.31 -18.96
C VAL A 270 9.75 -10.61 -19.40
N ALA A 271 10.74 -11.09 -18.64
CA ALA A 271 11.39 -12.38 -18.91
C ALA A 271 10.43 -13.57 -18.78
N ASN A 272 9.55 -13.55 -17.77
CA ASN A 272 8.52 -14.57 -17.57
C ASN A 272 7.45 -14.51 -18.65
N PHE A 273 7.01 -13.31 -19.03
CA PHE A 273 6.09 -13.08 -20.14
C PHE A 273 6.64 -13.59 -21.48
N ARG A 274 7.90 -13.26 -21.80
CA ARG A 274 8.59 -13.72 -23.02
C ARG A 274 8.64 -15.24 -23.12
N ARG A 275 8.84 -15.92 -21.99
CA ARG A 275 8.99 -17.38 -21.91
C ARG A 275 7.66 -18.11 -21.65
N SER A 276 6.55 -17.38 -21.48
CA SER A 276 5.26 -17.91 -21.02
C SER A 276 5.41 -18.79 -19.77
N ARG A 277 6.10 -18.28 -18.74
CA ARG A 277 6.34 -19.02 -17.49
C ARG A 277 5.68 -18.33 -16.32
N SER A 278 5.01 -19.11 -15.47
CA SER A 278 4.57 -18.63 -14.16
C SER A 278 5.79 -18.30 -13.30
N GLY A 279 5.78 -17.10 -12.70
CA GLY A 279 6.72 -16.71 -11.68
C GLY A 279 6.44 -17.42 -10.34
N PRO A 280 7.05 -16.97 -9.24
CA PRO A 280 6.80 -17.53 -7.91
C PRO A 280 5.58 -16.88 -7.24
N GLN A 281 5.19 -15.69 -7.69
CA GLN A 281 4.07 -14.90 -7.20
C GLN A 281 3.25 -14.34 -8.36
N PRO A 282 1.95 -14.02 -8.15
CA PRO A 282 1.09 -13.46 -9.19
C PRO A 282 1.69 -12.25 -9.90
N ALA A 283 2.32 -11.34 -9.15
CA ALA A 283 2.85 -10.09 -9.69
C ALA A 283 3.95 -10.31 -10.75
N LEU A 284 4.67 -11.43 -10.69
CA LEU A 284 5.74 -11.80 -11.62
C LEU A 284 5.28 -12.73 -12.75
N GLY A 285 3.97 -12.95 -12.91
CA GLY A 285 3.43 -13.78 -13.98
C GLY A 285 2.74 -15.04 -13.49
N ARG A 286 1.56 -15.29 -14.04
CA ARG A 286 0.83 -16.56 -14.00
C ARG A 286 0.18 -16.80 -15.35
N LEU A 287 0.00 -18.07 -15.68
CA LEU A 287 -0.88 -18.49 -16.76
C LEU A 287 -2.19 -18.98 -16.17
N CYS A 288 -3.31 -18.51 -16.71
CA CYS A 288 -4.63 -19.02 -16.38
C CYS A 288 -5.57 -18.92 -17.59
N PRO A 289 -6.69 -19.68 -17.61
CA PRO A 289 -7.75 -19.47 -18.58
C PRO A 289 -8.30 -18.04 -18.50
N LEU A 290 -8.56 -17.41 -19.65
CA LEU A 290 -9.07 -16.04 -19.72
C LEU A 290 -10.41 -15.89 -18.98
N GLU A 291 -11.26 -16.91 -19.04
CA GLU A 291 -12.57 -16.94 -18.36
C GLU A 291 -12.47 -16.97 -16.83
N ASP A 292 -11.36 -17.47 -16.28
CA ASP A 292 -11.11 -17.54 -14.84
C ASP A 292 -10.55 -16.22 -14.29
N PHE A 293 -9.97 -15.37 -15.15
CA PHE A 293 -9.38 -14.12 -14.71
C PHE A 293 -10.44 -13.02 -14.53
N LYS A 294 -10.72 -12.68 -13.27
CA LYS A 294 -11.66 -11.61 -12.87
C LYS A 294 -10.95 -10.37 -12.32
N GLY A 295 -9.68 -10.20 -12.66
CA GLY A 295 -8.83 -9.12 -12.19
C GLY A 295 -7.72 -9.60 -11.28
N PHE A 296 -6.64 -8.83 -11.27
CA PHE A 296 -5.41 -9.17 -10.58
C PHE A 296 -5.58 -9.25 -9.07
N GLU A 297 -6.25 -8.28 -8.45
CA GLU A 297 -6.52 -8.28 -7.00
C GLU A 297 -7.30 -9.53 -6.56
N SER A 298 -8.37 -9.87 -7.29
CA SER A 298 -9.16 -11.09 -7.05
C SER A 298 -8.29 -12.35 -7.16
N PHE A 299 -7.45 -12.41 -8.20
CA PHE A 299 -6.55 -13.53 -8.45
C PHE A 299 -5.45 -13.65 -7.37
N ALA A 300 -4.83 -12.55 -6.99
CA ALA A 300 -3.80 -12.50 -5.95
C ALA A 300 -4.39 -12.87 -4.56
N ALA A 301 -5.59 -12.40 -4.26
CA ALA A 301 -6.33 -12.76 -3.06
C ALA A 301 -6.65 -14.26 -3.00
N LEU A 302 -6.99 -14.90 -4.12
CA LEU A 302 -7.19 -16.36 -4.19
C LEU A 302 -5.91 -17.14 -3.86
N GLU A 303 -4.76 -16.75 -4.41
CA GLU A 303 -3.48 -17.41 -4.06
C GLU A 303 -3.13 -17.21 -2.58
N ARG A 304 -3.32 -16.01 -2.06
CA ARG A 304 -3.14 -15.71 -0.64
C ARG A 304 -4.06 -16.55 0.24
N LEU A 305 -5.35 -16.66 -0.11
CA LEU A 305 -6.34 -17.47 0.59
C LEU A 305 -5.89 -18.94 0.66
N LYS A 306 -5.46 -19.51 -0.47
CA LYS A 306 -4.95 -20.89 -0.53
C LYS A 306 -3.72 -21.09 0.37
N ARG A 307 -2.83 -20.10 0.46
CA ARG A 307 -1.66 -20.14 1.35
C ARG A 307 -2.07 -20.08 2.82
N LEU A 308 -2.91 -19.12 3.20
CA LEU A 308 -3.38 -18.95 4.58
C LEU A 308 -4.12 -20.21 5.06
N ALA A 309 -5.02 -20.74 4.23
CA ALA A 309 -5.76 -21.97 4.55
C ALA A 309 -4.83 -23.18 4.76
N ARG A 310 -3.79 -23.32 3.92
CA ARG A 310 -2.78 -24.37 4.07
C ARG A 310 -2.02 -24.25 5.39
N ASN A 311 -1.59 -23.03 5.75
CA ASN A 311 -0.88 -22.77 6.99
C ASN A 311 -1.76 -23.03 8.23
N ALA A 312 -3.07 -22.72 8.12
CA ALA A 312 -4.03 -22.99 9.18
C ALA A 312 -4.47 -24.46 9.26
N GLY A 313 -4.17 -25.28 8.25
CA GLY A 313 -4.63 -26.67 8.16
C GLY A 313 -6.14 -26.83 7.92
N TRP A 314 -6.83 -25.77 7.49
CA TRP A 314 -8.28 -25.77 7.30
C TRP A 314 -8.68 -26.37 5.95
N LYS A 315 -9.71 -27.20 5.95
CA LYS A 315 -10.28 -27.79 4.74
C LYS A 315 -11.26 -26.82 4.08
N GLY A 316 -11.21 -26.75 2.75
CA GLY A 316 -12.16 -25.97 1.98
C GLY A 316 -13.46 -26.74 1.78
N ALA A 317 -14.60 -26.06 1.97
CA ALA A 317 -15.92 -26.54 1.61
C ALA A 317 -16.54 -25.60 0.55
N PRO A 318 -17.27 -26.12 -0.45
CA PRO A 318 -18.08 -25.29 -1.34
C PRO A 318 -19.02 -24.39 -0.53
N ALA A 319 -19.14 -23.12 -0.92
CA ALA A 319 -20.01 -22.17 -0.23
C ALA A 319 -21.47 -22.67 -0.14
N ALA A 320 -21.95 -23.46 -1.11
CA ALA A 320 -23.28 -24.08 -1.07
C ALA A 320 -23.46 -25.14 0.05
N GLU A 321 -22.39 -25.77 0.55
CA GLU A 321 -22.46 -26.70 1.69
C GLU A 321 -22.54 -25.95 3.02
N VAL A 322 -21.95 -24.75 3.07
CA VAL A 322 -21.91 -23.87 4.25
C VAL A 322 -23.12 -22.94 4.30
N ILE A 323 -23.57 -22.42 3.16
CA ILE A 323 -24.65 -21.46 2.98
C ILE A 323 -25.82 -22.20 2.31
N THR A 324 -26.77 -22.67 3.11
CA THR A 324 -27.92 -23.47 2.63
C THR A 324 -29.02 -22.63 2.00
N GLY A 325 -28.98 -21.31 2.16
CA GLY A 325 -29.95 -20.38 1.59
C GLY A 325 -29.49 -18.93 1.73
N HIS A 326 -30.02 -18.04 0.89
CA HIS A 326 -29.72 -16.61 0.99
C HIS A 326 -30.89 -15.75 0.50
N SER A 327 -30.98 -14.53 1.02
CA SER A 327 -31.89 -13.50 0.51
C SER A 327 -31.22 -12.12 0.52
N VAL A 328 -31.68 -11.22 -0.35
CA VAL A 328 -31.16 -9.84 -0.40
C VAL A 328 -32.16 -8.91 0.24
N LEU A 329 -31.70 -8.12 1.20
CA LEU A 329 -32.52 -7.10 1.85
C LEU A 329 -32.46 -5.81 1.03
N GLY A 330 -33.60 -5.41 0.48
CA GLY A 330 -33.75 -4.20 -0.33
C GLY A 330 -34.11 -2.94 0.47
N HIS A 331 -34.21 -1.80 -0.24
CA HIS A 331 -34.44 -0.46 0.32
C HIS A 331 -35.77 -0.26 1.08
N ARG A 332 -36.77 -1.13 0.91
CA ARG A 332 -38.07 -1.02 1.58
C ARG A 332 -38.21 -2.13 2.61
N ARG A 333 -37.92 -1.81 3.89
CA ARG A 333 -38.35 -2.61 5.04
C ARG A 333 -39.88 -2.63 5.06
N SER A 334 -40.49 -3.59 4.38
CA SER A 334 -41.95 -3.77 4.37
C SER A 334 -42.38 -5.00 5.18
N GLU A 335 -41.47 -5.91 5.51
CA GLU A 335 -41.74 -7.08 6.33
C GLU A 335 -40.69 -7.22 7.45
N PRO A 336 -41.10 -7.60 8.68
CA PRO A 336 -40.18 -8.01 9.73
C PRO A 336 -39.33 -9.20 9.23
N LEU A 337 -38.02 -9.09 9.34
CA LEU A 337 -37.13 -10.19 9.02
C LEU A 337 -37.32 -11.29 10.06
N ALA A 338 -37.82 -12.45 9.63
CA ALA A 338 -37.78 -13.64 10.47
C ALA A 338 -36.31 -14.02 10.70
N HIS A 339 -35.79 -13.72 11.90
CA HIS A 339 -34.44 -14.12 12.30
C HIS A 339 -34.41 -15.64 12.51
N GLY A 340 -33.59 -16.32 11.73
CA GLY A 340 -33.28 -17.73 11.94
C GLY A 340 -32.10 -17.88 12.91
N PRO A 341 -32.06 -18.92 13.77
CA PRO A 341 -30.97 -19.11 14.73
C PRO A 341 -29.61 -19.37 14.06
N ASN A 342 -29.59 -19.80 12.79
CA ASN A 342 -28.39 -20.14 12.03
C ASN A 342 -28.19 -19.18 10.86
N SER A 343 -28.26 -17.86 11.09
CA SER A 343 -28.03 -16.90 10.02
C SER A 343 -27.17 -15.70 10.44
N CYS A 344 -26.57 -15.06 9.43
CA CYS A 344 -25.86 -13.80 9.57
C CYS A 344 -26.12 -12.90 8.36
N TYR A 345 -25.75 -11.63 8.48
CA TYR A 345 -26.02 -10.60 7.47
C TYR A 345 -24.71 -9.95 7.04
N LEU A 346 -24.45 -9.88 5.73
CA LEU A 346 -23.24 -9.31 5.16
C LEU A 346 -23.58 -8.11 4.28
N ARG A 347 -23.01 -6.94 4.60
CA ARG A 347 -23.06 -5.76 3.71
C ARG A 347 -22.19 -5.99 2.48
N LEU A 348 -22.78 -5.85 1.29
CA LEU A 348 -22.09 -6.11 0.01
C LEU A 348 -21.45 -4.88 -0.63
N ILE A 349 -21.93 -3.67 -0.32
CA ILE A 349 -21.44 -2.42 -0.91
C ILE A 349 -20.58 -1.64 0.09
N GLY A 350 -19.47 -1.09 -0.41
CA GLY A 350 -18.47 -0.39 0.39
C GLY A 350 -17.68 -1.40 1.23
N ARG A 351 -17.29 -1.00 2.44
CA ARG A 351 -16.54 -1.87 3.35
C ARG A 351 -17.43 -3.07 3.77
N PRO A 352 -17.05 -4.32 3.48
CA PRO A 352 -17.80 -5.48 3.96
C PRO A 352 -17.91 -5.48 5.49
N LEU A 353 -19.09 -5.81 6.01
CA LEU A 353 -19.35 -5.93 7.44
C LEU A 353 -20.42 -6.99 7.66
N ALA A 354 -20.07 -8.01 8.44
CA ALA A 354 -20.98 -9.05 8.86
C ALA A 354 -21.56 -8.74 10.26
N VAL A 355 -22.83 -9.02 10.48
CA VAL A 355 -23.53 -8.87 11.78
C VAL A 355 -24.52 -10.01 12.00
N LEU A 356 -24.90 -10.25 13.25
CA LEU A 356 -25.98 -11.19 13.59
C LEU A 356 -27.36 -10.54 13.45
N ASP A 357 -27.43 -9.23 13.66
CA ASP A 357 -28.66 -8.44 13.55
C ASP A 357 -28.43 -7.29 12.55
N PRO A 358 -29.22 -7.18 11.47
CA PRO A 358 -29.08 -6.13 10.47
C PRO A 358 -29.27 -4.71 11.02
N ASP A 359 -29.91 -4.54 12.18
CA ASP A 359 -30.01 -3.25 12.88
C ASP A 359 -28.66 -2.76 13.42
N GLN A 360 -27.69 -3.65 13.60
CA GLN A 360 -26.32 -3.30 14.01
C GLN A 360 -25.47 -2.70 12.88
N LEU A 361 -25.95 -2.72 11.63
CA LEU A 361 -25.22 -2.10 10.52
C LEU A 361 -25.27 -0.56 10.65
N PRO A 362 -24.14 0.16 10.50
CA PRO A 362 -24.10 1.62 10.57
C PRO A 362 -24.60 2.32 9.30
N GLY A 363 -25.24 3.50 9.45
CA GLY A 363 -25.63 4.43 8.36
C GLY A 363 -27.09 4.36 7.90
N SER A 364 -27.92 5.34 8.26
CA SER A 364 -29.36 5.42 7.95
C SER A 364 -29.66 5.64 6.46
N GLY A 365 -30.01 4.56 5.75
CA GLY A 365 -31.11 4.63 4.78
C GLY A 365 -30.88 4.73 3.28
N GLN A 366 -29.66 4.75 2.70
CA GLN A 366 -29.56 4.98 1.24
C GLN A 366 -28.68 4.04 0.37
N HIS A 367 -27.92 3.07 0.88
CA HIS A 367 -27.08 2.19 0.01
C HIS A 367 -26.87 0.74 0.50
N ARG A 368 -27.85 0.12 1.15
CA ARG A 368 -27.65 -1.19 1.82
C ARG A 368 -28.13 -2.37 0.98
N GLU A 369 -27.33 -2.83 0.01
CA GLU A 369 -27.43 -4.23 -0.40
C GLU A 369 -26.83 -5.10 0.71
N VAL A 370 -27.70 -5.76 1.47
CA VAL A 370 -27.31 -6.69 2.55
C VAL A 370 -27.74 -8.09 2.17
N LEU A 371 -26.81 -9.02 2.24
CA LEU A 371 -27.04 -10.43 2.00
C LEU A 371 -27.33 -11.13 3.33
N HIS A 372 -28.53 -11.68 3.48
CA HIS A 372 -28.87 -12.60 4.55
C HIS A 372 -28.42 -14.00 4.16
N LEU A 373 -27.61 -14.63 5.00
CA LEU A 373 -27.00 -15.93 4.77
C LEU A 373 -27.57 -16.93 5.77
N HIS A 374 -28.21 -17.99 5.29
CA HIS A 374 -28.63 -19.13 6.10
C HIS A 374 -27.50 -20.16 6.09
N LEU A 375 -27.02 -20.53 7.28
CA LEU A 375 -25.85 -21.36 7.46
C LEU A 375 -26.21 -22.79 7.83
N ASN A 376 -25.42 -23.73 7.33
CA ASN A 376 -25.46 -25.12 7.73
C ASN A 376 -24.83 -25.27 9.12
N PRO A 377 -25.59 -25.63 10.17
CA PRO A 377 -25.07 -25.70 11.54
C PRO A 377 -24.00 -26.78 11.73
N THR A 378 -23.87 -27.73 10.79
CA THR A 378 -22.80 -28.73 10.81
C THR A 378 -21.45 -28.20 10.31
N HIS A 379 -21.45 -27.06 9.62
CA HIS A 379 -20.26 -26.46 9.00
C HIS A 379 -19.89 -25.10 9.58
N ALA A 380 -20.88 -24.27 9.96
CA ALA A 380 -20.63 -22.92 10.43
C ALA A 380 -21.57 -22.48 11.55
N ASP A 381 -20.98 -21.96 12.63
CA ASP A 381 -21.69 -21.19 13.64
C ASP A 381 -21.84 -19.72 13.15
N PRO A 382 -23.04 -19.13 13.15
CA PRO A 382 -23.24 -17.75 12.68
C PRO A 382 -22.43 -16.72 13.45
N ARG A 383 -22.22 -16.93 14.76
CA ARG A 383 -21.41 -16.05 15.62
C ARG A 383 -19.96 -16.09 15.18
N TYR A 384 -19.44 -17.29 14.90
CA TYR A 384 -18.09 -17.45 14.38
C TYR A 384 -17.96 -16.81 13.00
N MET A 385 -18.98 -16.93 12.15
CA MET A 385 -18.96 -16.40 10.79
C MET A 385 -18.89 -14.87 10.73
N VAL A 386 -19.53 -14.19 11.67
CA VAL A 386 -19.37 -12.74 11.85
C VAL A 386 -17.92 -12.36 12.12
N HIS A 387 -17.25 -13.03 13.05
CA HIS A 387 -15.83 -12.79 13.33
C HIS A 387 -14.92 -13.20 12.17
N TRP A 388 -15.25 -14.29 11.49
CA TRP A 388 -14.50 -14.77 10.33
C TRP A 388 -14.52 -13.73 9.21
N PHE A 389 -15.70 -13.23 8.82
CA PHE A 389 -15.80 -12.16 7.82
C PHE A 389 -15.11 -10.87 8.26
N ASN A 390 -15.25 -10.46 9.52
CA ASN A 390 -14.83 -9.13 9.95
C ASN A 390 -13.35 -9.02 10.37
N ALA A 391 -12.74 -10.11 10.86
CA ALA A 391 -11.45 -10.05 11.54
C ALA A 391 -10.44 -11.13 11.10
N SER A 392 -10.90 -12.30 10.61
CA SER A 392 -9.98 -13.36 10.17
C SER A 392 -9.28 -12.99 8.87
N GLN A 393 -7.97 -13.23 8.79
CA GLN A 393 -7.21 -13.05 7.54
C GLN A 393 -7.76 -13.92 6.40
N ILE A 394 -8.27 -15.12 6.70
CA ILE A 394 -8.86 -16.04 5.72
C ILE A 394 -10.21 -15.52 5.23
N GLY A 395 -11.07 -15.01 6.13
CA GLY A 395 -12.35 -14.41 5.75
C GLY A 395 -12.17 -13.12 4.95
N GLN A 396 -11.23 -12.26 5.36
CA GLN A 396 -10.86 -11.05 4.62
C GLN A 396 -10.27 -11.36 3.24
N ALA A 397 -9.40 -12.37 3.12
CA ALA A 397 -8.88 -12.82 1.82
C ALA A 397 -9.99 -13.42 0.93
N THR A 398 -10.96 -14.12 1.52
CA THR A 398 -12.13 -14.63 0.79
C THR A 398 -12.99 -13.48 0.25
N LEU A 399 -13.25 -12.45 1.07
CA LEU A 399 -13.99 -11.26 0.63
C LEU A 399 -13.23 -10.49 -0.45
N ALA A 400 -11.92 -10.28 -0.29
CA ALA A 400 -11.08 -9.62 -1.30
C ALA A 400 -11.11 -10.35 -2.65
N MET A 401 -11.06 -11.68 -2.63
CA MET A 401 -11.17 -12.52 -3.83
C MET A 401 -12.48 -12.28 -4.60
N VAL A 402 -13.60 -12.06 -3.91
CA VAL A 402 -14.91 -11.89 -4.56
C VAL A 402 -15.33 -10.42 -4.69
N THR A 403 -14.49 -9.48 -4.28
CA THR A 403 -14.78 -8.05 -4.34
C THR A 403 -14.33 -7.47 -5.68
N ARG A 404 -15.14 -6.57 -6.24
CA ARG A 404 -14.85 -5.84 -7.49
C ARG A 404 -15.06 -4.34 -7.31
N GLY A 405 -14.47 -3.56 -8.20
CA GLY A 405 -14.60 -2.09 -8.23
C GLY A 405 -13.52 -1.37 -7.43
N ALA A 406 -12.90 -0.36 -8.06
CA ALA A 406 -11.80 0.39 -7.47
C ALA A 406 -12.29 1.51 -6.53
N VAL A 407 -13.30 2.28 -6.97
CA VAL A 407 -13.82 3.45 -6.23
C VAL A 407 -14.81 2.99 -5.13
N ILE A 408 -15.84 2.23 -5.52
CA ILE A 408 -16.80 1.65 -4.57
C ILE A 408 -16.66 0.13 -4.62
N PRO A 409 -15.98 -0.49 -3.62
CA PRO A 409 -15.84 -1.93 -3.58
C PRO A 409 -17.20 -2.59 -3.39
N ARG A 410 -17.45 -3.66 -4.15
CA ARG A 410 -18.66 -4.45 -4.09
C ARG A 410 -18.32 -5.94 -4.06
N VAL A 411 -18.81 -6.63 -3.04
CA VAL A 411 -18.76 -8.09 -2.96
C VAL A 411 -19.72 -8.65 -4.00
N ASP A 412 -19.18 -9.39 -4.98
CA ASP A 412 -19.99 -10.08 -5.98
C ASP A 412 -20.68 -11.29 -5.34
N ARG A 413 -22.00 -11.17 -5.14
CA ARG A 413 -22.83 -12.20 -4.51
C ARG A 413 -22.66 -13.57 -5.18
N THR A 414 -22.69 -13.60 -6.51
CA THR A 414 -22.58 -14.85 -7.26
C THR A 414 -21.23 -15.51 -7.00
N SER A 415 -20.14 -14.76 -7.06
CA SER A 415 -18.79 -15.26 -6.79
C SER A 415 -18.65 -15.76 -5.35
N LEU A 416 -19.23 -15.06 -4.36
CA LEU A 416 -19.24 -15.51 -2.95
C LEU A 416 -19.96 -16.86 -2.78
N LEU A 417 -21.12 -17.04 -3.42
CA LEU A 417 -21.92 -18.25 -3.30
C LEU A 417 -21.34 -19.45 -4.06
N HIS A 418 -20.39 -19.23 -4.97
CA HIS A 418 -19.64 -20.29 -5.66
C HIS A 418 -18.20 -20.46 -5.14
N ALA A 419 -17.80 -19.66 -4.14
CA ALA A 419 -16.47 -19.72 -3.57
C ALA A 419 -16.23 -21.02 -2.79
N THR A 420 -14.96 -21.35 -2.57
CA THR A 420 -14.56 -22.32 -1.54
C THR A 420 -14.31 -21.56 -0.23
N LEU A 421 -15.03 -21.92 0.82
CA LEU A 421 -14.86 -21.35 2.15
C LEU A 421 -13.96 -22.25 3.00
N TYR A 422 -12.94 -21.66 3.62
CA TYR A 422 -12.03 -22.37 4.51
C TYR A 422 -12.36 -22.01 5.95
N LEU A 423 -12.85 -23.01 6.69
CA LEU A 423 -13.32 -22.86 8.07
C LEU A 423 -12.66 -23.94 8.95
N PRO A 424 -12.40 -23.63 10.24
CA PRO A 424 -12.06 -24.67 11.21
C PRO A 424 -13.27 -25.56 11.50
N SER A 425 -13.05 -26.67 12.20
CA SER A 425 -14.14 -27.59 12.59
C SER A 425 -15.19 -26.90 13.46
N ILE A 426 -16.43 -27.40 13.45
CA ILE A 426 -17.50 -26.82 14.28
C ILE A 426 -17.17 -26.83 15.78
N ALA A 427 -16.37 -27.81 16.23
CA ALA A 427 -15.87 -27.89 17.59
C ALA A 427 -14.90 -26.75 17.92
N GLU A 428 -13.93 -26.49 17.03
CA GLU A 428 -13.00 -25.36 17.17
C GLU A 428 -13.73 -24.00 17.08
N GLN A 429 -14.73 -23.87 16.22
CA GLN A 429 -15.57 -22.67 16.14
C GLN A 429 -16.32 -22.43 17.46
N SER A 430 -16.93 -23.49 18.01
CA SER A 430 -17.65 -23.41 19.29
C SER A 430 -16.71 -23.03 20.43
N HIS A 431 -15.51 -23.61 20.46
CA HIS A 431 -14.50 -23.28 21.47
C HIS A 431 -14.00 -21.84 21.35
N ALA A 432 -13.81 -21.32 20.13
CA ALA A 432 -13.47 -19.93 19.91
C ALA A 432 -14.58 -18.97 20.37
N ILE A 433 -15.85 -19.34 20.16
CA ILE A 433 -17.01 -18.53 20.62
C ILE A 433 -17.20 -18.60 22.13
N GLU A 434 -16.96 -19.75 22.74
CA GLU A 434 -16.92 -19.90 24.19
C GLU A 434 -15.84 -19.00 24.79
N GLY A 435 -14.63 -19.01 24.22
CA GLY A 435 -13.55 -18.10 24.59
C GLY A 435 -13.96 -16.63 24.45
N ALA A 436 -14.60 -16.26 23.34
CA ALA A 436 -15.10 -14.89 23.13
C ALA A 436 -16.17 -14.49 24.16
N SER A 437 -17.08 -15.41 24.50
CA SER A 437 -18.13 -15.18 25.50
C SER A 437 -17.55 -15.06 26.91
N ARG A 438 -16.56 -15.87 27.25
CA ARG A 438 -15.81 -15.78 28.51
C ARG A 438 -15.07 -14.44 28.62
N LEU A 439 -14.48 -13.96 27.53
CA LEU A 439 -13.87 -12.62 27.48
C LEU A 439 -14.92 -11.52 27.70
N THR A 440 -16.12 -11.64 27.12
CA THR A 440 -17.21 -10.68 27.36
C THR A 440 -17.68 -10.71 28.82
N GLN A 441 -17.79 -11.88 29.44
CA GLN A 441 -18.13 -12.01 30.86
C GLN A 441 -17.06 -11.38 31.76
N ILE A 442 -15.78 -11.62 31.46
CA ILE A 442 -14.66 -10.99 32.16
C ILE A 442 -14.73 -9.46 32.04
N ARG A 443 -15.05 -8.93 30.86
CA ARG A 443 -15.24 -7.48 30.66
C ARG A 443 -16.41 -6.94 31.46
N ALA A 444 -17.57 -7.60 31.41
CA ALA A 444 -18.74 -7.17 32.19
C ALA A 444 -18.46 -7.20 33.70
N ALA A 445 -17.80 -8.25 34.20
CA ALA A 445 -17.38 -8.33 35.60
C ALA A 445 -16.38 -7.23 35.97
N ALA A 446 -15.45 -6.90 35.05
CA ALA A 446 -14.54 -5.78 35.23
C ALA A 446 -15.30 -4.43 35.27
N ASP A 447 -16.26 -4.21 34.36
CA ASP A 447 -17.10 -3.02 34.31
C ASP A 447 -17.96 -2.88 35.59
N GLU A 448 -18.48 -3.99 36.13
CA GLU A 448 -19.23 -4.04 37.39
C GLU A 448 -18.35 -3.67 38.59
N LEU A 449 -17.15 -4.25 38.69
CA LEU A 449 -16.19 -3.91 39.74
C LEU A 449 -15.72 -2.47 39.62
N GLU A 450 -15.53 -1.96 38.39
CA GLU A 450 -15.21 -0.56 38.15
C GLU A 450 -16.34 0.36 38.64
N ALA A 451 -17.60 0.06 38.32
CA ALA A 451 -18.74 0.82 38.83
C ALA A 451 -18.80 0.80 40.37
N ALA A 452 -18.57 -0.37 40.97
CA ALA A 452 -18.59 -0.57 42.43
C ALA A 452 -17.52 0.25 43.18
N LEU A 453 -16.36 0.52 42.55
CA LEU A 453 -15.31 1.39 43.11
C LEU A 453 -15.80 2.83 43.34
N TRP A 454 -16.71 3.30 42.48
CA TRP A 454 -17.14 4.70 42.45
C TRP A 454 -18.50 4.94 43.12
N GLU A 455 -19.21 3.88 43.50
CA GLU A 455 -20.56 3.94 44.08
C GLU A 455 -20.59 4.44 45.54
N GLY A 456 -19.43 4.50 46.21
CA GLY A 456 -19.25 5.07 47.56
C GLY A 456 -19.82 4.25 48.72
N GLY A 457 -20.55 3.16 48.45
CA GLY A 457 -21.16 2.27 49.45
C GLY A 457 -20.39 0.98 49.76
N ASN A 458 -19.34 0.67 49.00
CA ASN A 458 -18.63 -0.62 49.07
C ASN A 458 -17.25 -0.49 49.74
N ASP A 459 -16.80 -1.56 50.40
CA ASP A 459 -15.42 -1.64 50.90
C ASP A 459 -14.45 -1.82 49.73
N VAL A 460 -13.76 -0.73 49.39
CA VAL A 460 -12.76 -0.67 48.32
C VAL A 460 -11.68 -1.75 48.47
N ALA A 461 -11.31 -2.14 49.70
CA ALA A 461 -10.30 -3.17 49.92
C ALA A 461 -10.79 -4.59 49.59
N ASN A 462 -12.10 -4.84 49.64
CA ASN A 462 -12.70 -6.09 49.13
C ASN A 462 -12.74 -6.07 47.60
N ILE A 463 -13.20 -4.97 47.00
CA ILE A 463 -13.28 -4.84 45.53
C ILE A 463 -11.90 -5.03 44.89
N VAL A 464 -10.85 -4.41 45.43
CA VAL A 464 -9.47 -4.59 44.95
C VAL A 464 -9.00 -6.04 45.05
N ARG A 465 -9.42 -6.79 46.07
CA ARG A 465 -9.12 -8.23 46.19
C ARG A 465 -9.86 -9.05 45.14
N GLU A 466 -11.11 -8.72 44.83
CA GLU A 466 -11.88 -9.40 43.78
C GLU A 466 -11.32 -9.12 42.38
N ILE A 467 -10.90 -7.88 42.08
CA ILE A 467 -10.21 -7.52 40.84
C ILE A 467 -8.98 -8.42 40.62
N ALA A 468 -8.20 -8.70 41.68
CA ALA A 468 -7.02 -9.56 41.60
C ALA A 468 -7.33 -11.02 41.26
N THR A 469 -8.59 -11.46 41.37
CA THR A 469 -9.02 -12.83 41.02
C THR A 469 -9.45 -12.99 39.57
N ILE A 470 -9.79 -11.90 38.87
CA ILE A 470 -10.25 -11.92 37.47
C ILE A 470 -9.10 -12.25 36.49
N ASN A 471 -7.84 -12.11 36.91
CA ASN A 471 -6.70 -12.20 36.01
C ASN A 471 -5.53 -13.03 36.59
N GLN A 472 -5.49 -14.31 36.23
CA GLN A 472 -4.27 -15.13 36.29
C GLN A 472 -4.28 -16.10 35.11
N GLU A 473 -3.69 -15.73 33.96
CA GLU A 473 -3.06 -16.70 33.03
C GLU A 473 -2.34 -16.12 31.79
N ASP A 474 -2.36 -14.81 31.52
CA ASP A 474 -1.44 -14.19 30.52
C ASP A 474 -0.45 -13.28 31.25
N ARG A 475 0.72 -13.84 31.60
CA ARG A 475 1.76 -13.14 32.38
C ARG A 475 2.20 -11.88 31.62
N PHE A 476 2.48 -10.80 32.33
CA PHE A 476 2.97 -9.55 31.74
C PHE A 476 4.22 -9.82 30.88
N GLU A 477 5.02 -10.79 31.30
CA GLU A 477 6.15 -11.40 30.64
C GLU A 477 5.81 -12.00 29.26
N ASP A 478 4.70 -12.74 29.14
CA ASP A 478 4.28 -13.34 27.85
C ASP A 478 3.96 -12.26 26.82
N TRP A 479 3.42 -11.13 27.25
CA TRP A 479 3.18 -9.99 26.37
C TRP A 479 4.50 -9.32 25.95
N ILE A 480 5.44 -9.12 26.87
CA ILE A 480 6.76 -8.54 26.56
C ILE A 480 7.47 -9.35 25.47
N GLU A 481 7.36 -10.69 25.50
CA GLU A 481 7.95 -11.57 24.49
C GLU A 481 7.35 -11.40 23.07
N THR A 482 6.19 -10.74 22.94
CA THR A 482 5.58 -10.42 21.64
C THR A 482 6.03 -9.08 21.04
N LEU A 483 6.74 -8.24 21.81
CA LEU A 483 7.15 -6.90 21.38
C LEU A 483 8.47 -6.94 20.60
N PRO A 484 8.74 -5.95 19.72
CA PRO A 484 10.06 -5.76 19.15
C PRO A 484 11.13 -5.60 20.24
N PHE A 485 12.30 -6.20 20.02
CA PHE A 485 13.42 -6.19 20.98
C PHE A 485 13.76 -4.80 21.57
N PRO A 486 13.78 -3.69 20.78
CA PRO A 486 14.01 -2.34 21.31
C PRO A 486 13.09 -1.94 22.48
N LEU A 487 11.85 -2.43 22.49
CA LEU A 487 10.85 -2.10 23.50
C LEU A 487 10.82 -3.17 24.60
N ALA A 488 10.85 -4.44 24.20
CA ALA A 488 10.81 -5.59 25.10
C ALA A 488 11.95 -5.57 26.13
N SER A 489 13.17 -5.27 25.68
CA SER A 489 14.37 -5.21 26.52
C SER A 489 14.29 -4.18 27.65
N ILE A 490 13.66 -3.02 27.42
CA ILE A 490 13.52 -1.97 28.44
C ILE A 490 12.45 -2.36 29.48
N LEU A 491 11.32 -2.93 29.04
CA LEU A 491 10.30 -3.45 29.95
C LEU A 491 10.80 -4.63 30.77
N TRP A 492 11.65 -5.48 30.17
CA TRP A 492 12.31 -6.55 30.89
C TRP A 492 13.25 -5.99 31.97
N ARG A 493 14.04 -4.95 31.69
CA ARG A 493 14.86 -4.27 32.71
C ARG A 493 14.00 -3.75 33.87
N HIS A 494 12.87 -3.09 33.57
CA HIS A 494 11.93 -2.63 34.60
C HIS A 494 11.36 -3.77 35.46
N HIS A 495 11.05 -4.90 34.82
CA HIS A 495 10.52 -6.07 35.51
C HIS A 495 11.61 -6.80 36.35
N ALA A 496 12.83 -6.90 35.83
CA ALA A 496 13.93 -7.66 36.43
C ALA A 496 14.61 -6.96 37.62
N GLY A 497 14.49 -5.64 37.79
CA GLY A 497 15.04 -4.98 38.98
C GLY A 497 15.05 -3.45 38.99
N GLY A 498 15.23 -2.92 40.20
CA GLY A 498 15.36 -1.51 40.58
C GLY A 498 15.12 -1.39 42.08
N ASP A 499 16.11 -0.91 42.84
CA ASP A 499 16.07 -0.91 44.31
C ASP A 499 15.21 0.25 44.85
N SER A 500 14.98 1.28 44.03
CA SER A 500 14.17 2.44 44.39
C SER A 500 13.01 2.69 43.42
N ALA A 501 11.92 3.28 43.92
CA ALA A 501 10.79 3.73 43.09
C ALA A 501 11.24 4.72 42.00
N ARG A 502 12.33 5.47 42.26
CA ARG A 502 12.90 6.42 41.33
C ARG A 502 13.50 5.75 40.10
N GLU A 503 14.40 4.80 40.30
CA GLU A 503 15.00 4.04 39.20
C GLU A 503 13.93 3.37 38.34
N ARG A 504 12.90 2.79 38.99
CA ARG A 504 11.81 2.12 38.27
C ARG A 504 11.02 3.06 37.39
N TYR A 505 10.69 4.28 37.83
CA TYR A 505 9.97 5.22 36.97
C TYR A 505 10.88 5.79 35.87
N GLU A 506 12.17 6.00 36.14
CA GLU A 506 13.14 6.49 35.14
C GLU A 506 13.29 5.48 33.99
N VAL A 507 13.32 4.17 34.28
CA VAL A 507 13.30 3.11 33.25
C VAL A 507 12.01 3.17 32.42
N LEU A 508 10.85 3.43 33.02
CA LEU A 508 9.60 3.59 32.26
C LEU A 508 9.61 4.84 31.39
N LEU A 509 10.20 5.95 31.84
CA LEU A 509 10.38 7.14 31.00
C LEU A 509 11.24 6.83 29.77
N HIS A 510 12.32 6.05 29.95
CA HIS A 510 13.13 5.56 28.84
C HIS A 510 12.34 4.64 27.90
N PHE A 511 11.47 3.78 28.43
CA PHE A 511 10.58 2.95 27.62
C PHE A 511 9.65 3.80 26.73
N PHE A 512 9.06 4.87 27.27
CA PHE A 512 8.22 5.76 26.48
C PHE A 512 9.00 6.59 25.45
N GLU A 513 10.21 7.03 25.79
CA GLU A 513 11.09 7.71 24.82
C GLU A 513 11.49 6.77 23.68
N ALA A 514 11.89 5.54 24.00
CA ALA A 514 12.19 4.51 23.01
C ALA A 514 10.96 4.14 22.16
N THR A 515 9.77 4.08 22.77
CA THR A 515 8.51 3.85 22.05
C THR A 515 8.22 4.99 21.08
N ALA A 516 8.41 6.24 21.50
CA ALA A 516 8.24 7.39 20.62
C ALA A 516 9.22 7.37 19.45
N ALA A 517 10.50 7.10 19.71
CA ALA A 517 11.54 7.03 18.69
C ALA A 517 11.31 5.88 17.72
N PHE A 518 10.92 4.70 18.22
CA PHE A 518 10.61 3.54 17.40
C PHE A 518 9.42 3.80 16.49
N LEU A 519 8.30 4.30 17.02
CA LEU A 519 7.11 4.62 16.22
C LEU A 519 7.37 5.75 15.22
N ALA A 520 8.10 6.79 15.62
CA ALA A 520 8.54 7.83 14.70
C ALA A 520 9.40 7.25 13.58
N THR A 521 10.32 6.34 13.88
CA THR A 521 11.15 5.65 12.89
C THR A 521 10.29 4.86 11.92
N VAL A 522 9.31 4.09 12.39
CA VAL A 522 8.38 3.34 11.54
C VAL A 522 7.64 4.27 10.58
N HIS A 523 7.06 5.36 11.10
CA HIS A 523 6.32 6.30 10.28
C HIS A 523 7.21 7.08 9.31
N LEU A 524 8.36 7.60 9.76
CA LEU A 524 9.33 8.26 8.90
C LEU A 524 9.77 7.34 7.77
N SER A 525 10.03 6.08 8.06
CA SER A 525 10.39 5.08 7.04
C SER A 525 9.33 4.91 5.98
N ALA A 526 8.06 4.83 6.40
CA ALA A 526 6.93 4.71 5.50
C ALA A 526 6.76 5.99 4.66
N PHE A 527 6.64 7.15 5.28
CA PHE A 527 6.37 8.39 4.54
C PHE A 527 7.54 8.84 3.67
N MET A 528 8.80 8.65 4.11
CA MET A 528 9.98 8.97 3.32
C MET A 528 10.14 8.03 2.12
N SER A 529 9.51 6.85 2.07
CA SER A 529 9.59 5.99 0.89
C SER A 529 8.71 6.47 -0.28
N ALA A 530 7.86 7.49 -0.08
CA ALA A 530 6.95 8.03 -1.09
C ALA A 530 7.13 9.55 -1.22
N ASP A 531 7.85 9.99 -2.26
CA ASP A 531 8.25 11.40 -2.42
C ASP A 531 7.09 12.40 -2.49
N ASP A 532 5.95 11.98 -3.05
CA ASP A 532 4.75 12.78 -3.14
C ASP A 532 4.12 13.03 -1.76
N LEU A 533 4.04 11.99 -0.92
CA LEU A 533 3.58 12.11 0.47
C LEU A 533 4.60 12.84 1.34
N TRP A 534 5.89 12.56 1.15
CA TRP A 534 6.95 13.18 1.94
C TRP A 534 7.04 14.68 1.70
N ARG A 535 6.80 15.15 0.47
CA ARG A 535 6.84 16.59 0.18
C ARG A 535 5.78 17.36 0.98
N GLU A 536 4.58 16.81 1.12
CA GLU A 536 3.51 17.42 1.92
C GLU A 536 3.76 17.25 3.43
N HIS A 537 3.88 16.00 3.87
CA HIS A 537 3.97 15.68 5.30
C HIS A 537 5.31 16.00 5.92
N GLY A 538 6.41 15.91 5.16
CA GLY A 538 7.74 16.31 5.60
C GLY A 538 7.84 17.83 5.82
N ARG A 539 7.26 18.63 4.92
CA ARG A 539 7.17 20.09 5.07
C ARG A 539 6.38 20.46 6.32
N GLU A 540 5.18 19.93 6.48
CA GLU A 540 4.32 20.21 7.64
C GLU A 540 4.95 19.73 8.95
N LEU A 541 5.62 18.56 8.94
CA LEU A 541 6.38 18.08 10.09
C LEU A 541 7.52 19.04 10.45
N ASN A 542 8.27 19.56 9.47
CA ASN A 542 9.34 20.51 9.71
C ASN A 542 8.81 21.80 10.35
N LEU A 543 7.71 22.35 9.83
CA LEU A 543 7.03 23.52 10.41
C LEU A 543 6.61 23.28 11.86
N LYS A 544 6.05 22.11 12.18
CA LYS A 544 5.66 21.74 13.55
C LYS A 544 6.87 21.61 14.48
N LEU A 545 7.97 21.02 14.01
CA LEU A 545 9.21 20.90 14.79
C LEU A 545 9.80 22.29 15.10
N THR A 546 9.98 23.12 14.06
CA THR A 546 10.58 24.45 14.17
C THR A 546 9.75 25.39 15.05
N SER A 547 8.42 25.39 14.90
CA SER A 547 7.53 26.22 15.74
C SER A 547 7.59 25.87 17.23
N GLN A 548 7.97 24.64 17.59
CA GLN A 548 8.19 24.19 18.97
C GLN A 548 9.67 24.22 19.39
N ARG A 549 10.56 24.78 18.56
CA ARG A 549 12.03 24.82 18.76
C ARG A 549 12.64 23.41 18.94
N LEU A 550 12.08 22.43 18.25
CA LEU A 550 12.55 21.06 18.19
C LEU A 550 13.24 20.80 16.85
N SER A 551 14.12 19.80 16.82
CA SER A 551 14.77 19.32 15.59
C SER A 551 15.04 17.82 15.72
N LEU A 552 15.15 17.14 14.58
CA LEU A 552 15.65 15.77 14.52
C LEU A 552 17.17 15.67 14.38
N ASP A 553 17.91 16.77 14.17
CA ASP A 553 19.37 16.78 14.38
C ASP A 553 19.73 16.64 15.86
N ARG A 554 18.81 17.06 16.73
CA ARG A 554 18.87 16.83 18.18
C ARG A 554 17.55 16.21 18.63
N ALA A 555 17.41 14.93 18.33
CA ALA A 555 16.22 14.15 18.58
C ALA A 555 16.05 13.85 20.09
N THR A 556 15.29 14.71 20.76
CA THR A 556 14.85 14.52 22.14
C THR A 556 13.57 13.69 22.17
N PHE A 557 13.14 13.24 23.36
CA PHE A 557 11.79 12.71 23.56
C PHE A 557 10.70 13.63 22.95
N GLY A 558 10.84 14.96 23.07
CA GLY A 558 9.90 15.91 22.45
C GLY A 558 9.85 15.81 20.93
N SER A 559 11.02 15.75 20.28
CA SER A 559 11.15 15.63 18.83
C SER A 559 10.55 14.32 18.31
N TRP A 560 10.89 13.20 18.95
CA TRP A 560 10.37 11.87 18.58
C TRP A 560 8.86 11.78 18.79
N LYS A 561 8.36 12.28 19.93
CA LYS A 561 6.93 12.33 20.23
C LYS A 561 6.18 13.09 19.14
N LEU A 562 6.67 14.28 18.76
CA LEU A 562 5.99 15.12 17.77
C LEU A 562 5.94 14.44 16.38
N ALA A 563 7.05 13.84 15.94
CA ALA A 563 7.10 13.10 14.68
C ALA A 563 6.15 11.89 14.68
N ALA A 564 6.17 11.08 15.74
CA ALA A 564 5.26 9.95 15.90
C ALA A 564 3.80 10.40 15.93
N GLU A 565 3.47 11.45 16.68
CA GLU A 565 2.10 11.97 16.86
C GLU A 565 1.51 12.45 15.52
N TYR A 566 2.26 13.29 14.80
CA TYR A 566 1.83 13.85 13.53
C TYR A 566 1.63 12.76 12.46
N LEU A 567 2.65 11.92 12.23
CA LEU A 567 2.61 10.93 11.18
C LEU A 567 1.67 9.75 11.50
N SER A 568 1.49 9.40 12.78
CA SER A 568 0.45 8.44 13.21
C SER A 568 -0.95 8.95 12.87
N SER A 569 -1.21 10.24 13.07
CA SER A 569 -2.50 10.85 12.70
C SER A 569 -2.70 10.85 11.18
N ALA A 570 -1.68 11.20 10.39
CA ALA A 570 -1.74 11.15 8.93
C ALA A 570 -1.97 9.71 8.43
N SER A 571 -1.29 8.74 9.02
CA SER A 571 -1.49 7.30 8.72
C SER A 571 -2.92 6.84 9.03
N ALA A 572 -3.48 7.25 10.17
CA ALA A 572 -4.84 6.88 10.55
C ALA A 572 -5.88 7.38 9.54
N ALA A 573 -5.70 8.57 8.98
CA ALA A 573 -6.58 9.11 7.93
C ALA A 573 -6.52 8.25 6.65
N LEU A 574 -5.31 7.91 6.19
CA LEU A 574 -5.11 7.06 5.00
C LEU A 574 -5.76 5.68 5.12
N VAL A 575 -5.72 5.06 6.31
CA VAL A 575 -6.31 3.73 6.55
C VAL A 575 -7.84 3.72 6.49
N GLN A 576 -8.49 4.88 6.72
CA GLN A 576 -9.95 4.99 6.65
C GLN A 576 -10.48 5.13 5.22
N GLU A 577 -9.65 5.53 4.26
CA GLU A 577 -10.02 5.67 2.85
C GLU A 577 -9.84 4.34 2.10
N PRO A 578 -10.93 3.63 1.72
CA PRO A 578 -10.81 2.32 1.07
C PRO A 578 -10.12 2.39 -0.29
N GLU A 579 -10.25 3.51 -0.99
CA GLU A 579 -9.63 3.75 -2.30
C GLU A 579 -8.09 3.83 -2.22
N GLN A 580 -7.55 4.19 -1.05
CA GLN A 580 -6.11 4.25 -0.80
C GLN A 580 -5.53 2.94 -0.26
N ALA A 581 -6.32 1.85 -0.27
CA ALA A 581 -5.93 0.55 0.31
C ALA A 581 -4.58 0.06 -0.19
N GLU A 582 -4.38 0.02 -1.50
CA GLU A 582 -3.11 -0.42 -2.10
C GLU A 582 -1.94 0.51 -1.75
N ARG A 583 -2.21 1.81 -1.64
CA ARG A 583 -1.17 2.81 -1.41
C ARG A 583 -0.58 2.68 -0.01
N TRP A 584 -1.41 2.54 1.04
CA TRP A 584 -0.87 2.33 2.38
C TRP A 584 -0.27 0.94 2.56
N GLN A 585 -0.73 -0.08 1.81
CA GLN A 585 -0.14 -1.43 1.85
C GLN A 585 1.30 -1.41 1.35
N ARG A 586 1.53 -0.70 0.23
CA ARG A 586 2.87 -0.46 -0.30
C ARG A 586 3.71 0.36 0.68
N LEU A 587 3.17 1.46 1.21
CA LEU A 587 3.89 2.38 2.10
C LEU A 587 4.42 1.71 3.38
N TYR A 588 3.63 0.85 4.01
CA TYR A 588 4.02 0.13 5.22
C TYR A 588 4.45 -1.31 4.95
N GLY A 589 4.55 -1.77 3.70
CA GLY A 589 4.95 -3.15 3.40
C GLY A 589 4.11 -4.23 4.09
N THR A 590 2.83 -3.96 4.40
CA THR A 590 1.91 -4.93 5.02
C THR A 590 0.46 -4.69 4.59
N SER A 591 -0.28 -5.78 4.41
CA SER A 591 -1.75 -5.72 4.24
C SER A 591 -2.51 -6.10 5.50
N ASN A 592 -1.82 -6.27 6.62
CA ASN A 592 -2.42 -6.55 7.90
C ASN A 592 -3.05 -5.27 8.49
N ARG A 593 -4.35 -5.10 8.25
CA ARG A 593 -5.10 -3.92 8.72
C ARG A 593 -5.08 -3.75 10.25
N GLN A 594 -4.93 -4.83 11.01
CA GLN A 594 -4.86 -4.74 12.48
C GLN A 594 -3.60 -3.97 12.91
N VAL A 595 -2.47 -4.25 12.28
CA VAL A 595 -1.18 -3.57 12.53
C VAL A 595 -1.28 -2.09 12.20
N LEU A 596 -1.86 -1.73 11.07
CA LEU A 596 -1.96 -0.33 10.67
C LEU A 596 -2.96 0.45 11.51
N THR A 597 -4.05 -0.20 11.91
CA THR A 597 -5.00 0.38 12.86
C THR A 597 -4.30 0.63 14.19
N MET A 598 -3.48 -0.30 14.68
CA MET A 598 -2.68 -0.16 15.90
C MET A 598 -1.73 1.05 15.80
N LEU A 599 -0.97 1.20 14.72
CA LEU A 599 -0.04 2.32 14.52
C LEU A 599 -0.74 3.69 14.49
N GLY A 600 -2.00 3.74 14.06
CA GLY A 600 -2.81 4.95 13.98
C GLY A 600 -3.68 5.28 15.21
N ARG A 601 -3.64 4.47 16.27
CA ARG A 601 -4.54 4.63 17.43
C ARG A 601 -4.29 5.93 18.22
N PRO A 602 -5.34 6.72 18.54
CA PRO A 602 -5.19 7.93 19.36
C PRO A 602 -4.68 7.66 20.78
N GLU A 603 -5.02 6.51 21.35
CA GLU A 603 -4.62 6.09 22.70
C GLU A 603 -3.10 5.99 22.81
N LEU A 604 -2.43 5.52 21.76
CA LEU A 604 -0.97 5.44 21.67
C LEU A 604 -0.33 6.83 21.69
N ARG A 605 -0.88 7.79 20.95
CA ARG A 605 -0.40 9.19 20.94
C ARG A 605 -0.58 9.84 22.30
N ALA A 606 -1.75 9.65 22.92
CA ALA A 606 -2.09 10.20 24.22
C ALA A 606 -1.14 9.68 25.33
N ALA A 607 -0.85 8.37 25.33
CA ALA A 607 0.06 7.76 26.30
C ALA A 607 1.48 8.33 26.19
N VAL A 608 2.04 8.38 24.98
CA VAL A 608 3.38 8.95 24.74
C VAL A 608 3.43 10.44 25.10
N GLN A 609 2.40 11.21 24.76
CA GLN A 609 2.30 12.63 25.12
C GLN A 609 2.22 12.84 26.64
N ARG A 610 1.48 11.99 27.36
CA ARG A 610 1.40 12.07 28.84
C ARG A 610 2.73 11.73 29.48
N ALA A 611 3.41 10.67 29.05
CA ALA A 611 4.74 10.31 29.56
C ALA A 611 5.78 11.42 29.29
N ASN A 612 5.73 12.08 28.13
CA ASN A 612 6.61 13.22 27.83
C ASN A 612 6.40 14.40 28.79
N ARG A 613 5.13 14.71 29.11
CA ARG A 613 4.79 15.72 30.12
C ARG A 613 5.36 15.36 31.49
N ILE A 614 5.13 14.13 31.96
CA ILE A 614 5.69 13.63 33.22
C ILE A 614 7.23 13.79 33.25
N ARG A 615 7.92 13.42 32.17
CA ARG A 615 9.38 13.59 32.04
C ARG A 615 9.79 15.06 32.18
N ASN A 616 9.10 15.98 31.51
CA ASN A 616 9.45 17.41 31.55
C ASN A 616 9.18 18.01 32.92
N ASP A 617 8.07 17.62 33.56
CA ASP A 617 7.66 18.09 34.88
C ASP A 617 8.64 17.62 35.96
N TRP A 618 9.13 16.37 35.89
CA TRP A 618 9.81 15.72 37.03
C TRP A 618 11.27 15.32 36.80
N SER A 619 11.71 15.14 35.55
CA SER A 619 13.11 14.76 35.24
C SER A 619 13.88 15.85 34.49
N GLY A 620 13.17 16.76 33.80
CA GLY A 620 13.78 17.87 33.05
C GLY A 620 13.94 19.17 33.86
N HIS A 621 13.04 19.43 34.82
CA HIS A 621 12.92 20.74 35.49
C HIS A 621 12.65 20.70 37.01
N ALA A 622 12.54 19.54 37.66
CA ALA A 622 12.25 19.44 39.11
C ALA A 622 13.50 19.28 39.99
N GLY A 623 13.36 19.68 41.26
CA GLY A 623 14.34 19.42 42.35
C GLY A 623 14.30 17.96 42.85
N ALA A 624 14.79 17.71 44.07
CA ALA A 624 14.80 16.36 44.64
C ALA A 624 13.37 15.78 44.79
N VAL A 625 13.10 14.65 44.12
CA VAL A 625 11.82 13.93 44.19
C VAL A 625 11.83 12.99 45.40
N GLY A 626 10.85 13.13 46.30
CA GLY A 626 10.67 12.24 47.46
C GLY A 626 10.14 10.86 47.06
N THR A 627 10.31 9.86 47.93
CA THR A 627 9.94 8.46 47.66
C THR A 627 8.46 8.26 47.32
N GLU A 628 7.56 8.97 48.00
CA GLU A 628 6.11 8.87 47.76
C GLU A 628 5.73 9.42 46.38
N THR A 629 6.27 10.59 46.02
CA THR A 629 6.08 11.17 44.68
C THR A 629 6.67 10.29 43.60
N ALA A 630 7.85 9.70 43.83
CA ALA A 630 8.46 8.76 42.89
C ALA A 630 7.58 7.52 42.66
N LYS A 631 6.90 7.02 43.70
CA LYS A 631 5.94 5.92 43.60
C LYS A 631 4.69 6.32 42.81
N GLN A 632 4.12 7.50 43.07
CA GLN A 632 2.97 8.00 42.32
C GLN A 632 3.27 8.16 40.82
N ILE A 633 4.45 8.70 40.48
CA ILE A 633 4.91 8.81 39.09
C ILE A 633 5.09 7.41 38.47
N HIS A 634 5.68 6.47 39.22
CA HIS A 634 5.83 5.08 38.77
C HIS A 634 4.48 4.44 38.45
N ASP A 635 3.52 4.52 39.38
CA ASP A 635 2.19 3.96 39.22
C ASP A 635 1.47 4.57 38.00
N GLU A 636 1.56 5.90 37.81
CA GLU A 636 1.00 6.57 36.63
C GLU A 636 1.64 6.08 35.33
N LEU A 637 2.96 5.89 35.28
CA LEU A 637 3.63 5.36 34.09
C LEU A 637 3.26 3.90 33.82
N VAL A 638 3.04 3.08 34.85
CA VAL A 638 2.57 1.69 34.71
C VAL A 638 1.19 1.65 34.05
N GLU A 639 0.27 2.54 34.43
CA GLU A 639 -1.05 2.67 33.78
C GLU A 639 -0.92 3.03 32.28
N LEU A 640 0.02 3.91 31.93
CA LEU A 640 0.31 4.21 30.54
C LEU A 640 0.89 2.99 29.80
N VAL A 641 1.70 2.14 30.45
CA VAL A 641 2.18 0.87 29.85
C VAL A 641 1.01 -0.08 29.60
N HIS A 642 0.04 -0.17 30.52
CA HIS A 642 -1.18 -0.95 30.31
C HIS A 642 -2.03 -0.43 29.15
N THR A 643 -2.11 0.89 28.99
CA THR A 643 -2.73 1.51 27.81
C THR A 643 -2.05 1.06 26.51
N LEU A 644 -0.71 1.08 26.47
CA LEU A 644 0.03 0.59 25.30
C LEU A 644 -0.14 -0.92 25.10
N ARG A 645 -0.21 -1.74 26.16
CA ARG A 645 -0.53 -3.17 26.07
C ARG A 645 -1.89 -3.40 25.42
N GLY A 646 -2.90 -2.62 25.78
CA GLY A 646 -4.24 -2.69 25.17
C GLY A 646 -4.24 -2.32 23.68
N VAL A 647 -3.40 -1.37 23.28
CA VAL A 647 -3.27 -0.96 21.87
C VAL A 647 -2.46 -1.96 21.05
N PHE A 648 -1.27 -2.34 21.53
CA PHE A 648 -0.38 -3.27 20.83
C PHE A 648 -0.96 -4.68 20.76
N GLY A 649 -1.54 -5.17 21.86
CA GLY A 649 -1.98 -6.55 21.98
C GLY A 649 -0.87 -7.50 21.54
N ARG A 650 -1.18 -8.36 20.56
CA ARG A 650 -0.21 -9.25 19.89
C ARG A 650 0.01 -8.88 18.41
N ALA A 651 -0.34 -7.66 17.99
CA ALA A 651 -0.33 -7.28 16.57
C ALA A 651 1.07 -7.34 15.94
N TRP A 652 2.13 -7.10 16.72
CA TRP A 652 3.52 -7.19 16.28
C TRP A 652 3.94 -8.59 15.78
N LEU A 653 3.27 -9.67 16.22
CA LEU A 653 3.54 -11.02 15.68
C LEU A 653 3.15 -11.17 14.20
N GLY A 654 2.26 -10.30 13.71
CA GLY A 654 1.92 -10.21 12.30
C GLY A 654 2.81 -9.25 11.51
N TYR A 655 3.78 -8.60 12.16
CA TYR A 655 4.64 -7.56 11.58
C TYR A 655 5.95 -7.43 12.38
N GLU A 656 6.77 -8.47 12.27
CA GLU A 656 7.90 -8.71 13.18
C GLU A 656 9.13 -7.90 12.78
N LEU A 657 9.90 -7.45 13.78
CA LEU A 657 11.21 -6.83 13.54
C LEU A 657 12.22 -7.91 13.17
N VAL A 658 12.82 -7.79 11.99
CA VAL A 658 13.81 -8.73 11.46
C VAL A 658 15.02 -7.99 10.91
N GLN A 659 16.16 -8.69 10.88
CA GLN A 659 17.40 -8.21 10.27
C GLN A 659 17.88 -9.28 9.26
N PRO A 660 17.67 -9.06 7.95
CA PRO A 660 18.10 -9.97 6.90
C PRO A 660 19.63 -10.12 6.89
N GLY A 661 20.12 -11.34 6.73
CA GLY A 661 21.53 -11.63 6.46
C GLY A 661 21.74 -12.01 4.99
N GLU A 662 22.56 -13.02 4.76
CA GLU A 662 22.77 -13.56 3.41
C GLU A 662 21.46 -14.08 2.81
N GLY A 663 21.27 -13.75 1.53
CA GLY A 663 20.10 -14.16 0.76
C GLY A 663 20.46 -14.78 -0.58
N ARG A 664 19.49 -15.47 -1.18
CA ARG A 664 19.56 -16.01 -2.53
C ARG A 664 18.31 -15.62 -3.29
N TYR A 665 18.49 -15.07 -4.49
CA TYR A 665 17.38 -14.85 -5.40
C TYR A 665 17.16 -16.10 -6.25
N ARG A 666 15.97 -16.69 -6.17
CA ARG A 666 15.61 -17.84 -6.98
C ARG A 666 14.21 -17.67 -7.54
N GLY A 667 14.15 -17.60 -8.86
CA GLY A 667 12.90 -17.64 -9.61
C GLY A 667 11.92 -16.56 -9.16
N GLY A 668 12.37 -15.31 -8.95
CA GLY A 668 11.50 -14.18 -8.61
C GLY A 668 11.26 -13.92 -7.13
N VAL A 669 11.77 -14.76 -6.23
CA VAL A 669 11.64 -14.59 -4.77
C VAL A 669 13.03 -14.52 -4.17
N HIS A 670 13.19 -13.62 -3.21
CA HIS A 670 14.38 -13.51 -2.39
C HIS A 670 14.21 -14.39 -1.15
N HIS A 671 15.14 -15.31 -0.94
CA HIS A 671 15.19 -16.16 0.24
C HIS A 671 16.31 -15.67 1.16
N TYR A 672 16.00 -15.38 2.42
CA TYR A 672 16.96 -14.86 3.40
C TYR A 672 17.03 -15.76 4.63
N ARG A 673 18.24 -15.91 5.16
CA ARG A 673 18.41 -16.24 6.58
C ARG A 673 18.44 -14.91 7.33
N ALA A 674 17.48 -14.70 8.22
CA ALA A 674 17.33 -13.45 8.95
C ALA A 674 17.32 -13.69 10.45
N ARG A 675 17.77 -12.69 11.22
CA ARG A 675 17.62 -12.66 12.67
C ARG A 675 16.24 -12.09 13.01
N ARG A 676 15.46 -12.80 13.84
CA ARG A 676 14.18 -12.33 14.38
C ARG A 676 14.43 -11.58 15.68
N LEU A 677 14.20 -10.27 15.67
CA LEU A 677 14.54 -9.34 16.74
C LEU A 677 13.30 -9.03 17.60
N MET A 678 12.70 -10.08 18.16
CA MET A 678 11.48 -10.02 18.96
C MET A 678 11.74 -10.53 20.38
N GLY A 679 10.97 -10.03 21.35
CA GLY A 679 11.03 -10.44 22.75
C GLY A 679 12.26 -9.95 23.51
N THR A 680 12.51 -10.53 24.68
CA THR A 680 13.54 -10.02 25.62
C THR A 680 14.95 -10.51 25.32
N ARG A 681 15.08 -11.58 24.53
CA ARG A 681 16.34 -12.28 24.30
C ARG A 681 17.21 -11.51 23.30
N SER A 682 18.39 -11.08 23.72
CA SER A 682 19.34 -10.31 22.89
C SER A 682 20.41 -11.17 22.20
N ALA A 683 20.74 -12.36 22.72
CA ALA A 683 21.73 -13.24 22.10
C ALA A 683 21.59 -14.73 22.50
N PRO A 684 21.70 -15.67 21.54
CA PRO A 684 21.55 -15.43 20.10
C PRO A 684 20.08 -15.08 19.79
N PHE A 685 19.87 -14.16 18.85
CA PHE A 685 18.54 -13.99 18.24
C PHE A 685 18.17 -15.24 17.47
N GLU A 686 16.88 -15.58 17.47
CA GLU A 686 16.35 -16.68 16.66
C GLU A 686 16.64 -16.41 15.18
N GLU A 687 17.15 -17.40 14.48
CA GLU A 687 17.31 -17.33 13.03
C GLU A 687 16.10 -17.95 12.32
N VAL A 688 15.52 -17.17 11.41
CA VAL A 688 14.35 -17.55 10.65
C VAL A 688 14.64 -17.52 9.15
N GLN A 689 13.91 -18.34 8.40
CA GLN A 689 13.93 -18.31 6.95
C GLN A 689 12.81 -17.39 6.46
N LEU A 690 13.17 -16.35 5.71
CA LEU A 690 12.22 -15.41 5.12
C LEU A 690 12.18 -15.58 3.61
N GLU A 691 10.96 -15.56 3.06
CA GLU A 691 10.74 -15.38 1.63
C GLU A 691 10.20 -13.97 1.42
N SER A 692 10.86 -13.16 0.60
CA SER A 692 10.42 -11.82 0.25
C SER A 692 10.22 -11.63 -1.24
N VAL A 693 9.22 -10.82 -1.56
CA VAL A 693 8.83 -10.45 -2.94
C VAL A 693 9.61 -9.24 -3.45
N GLN A 694 10.34 -8.58 -2.56
CA GLN A 694 11.20 -7.44 -2.83
C GLN A 694 12.59 -7.73 -2.25
N PRO A 695 13.66 -7.13 -2.80
CA PRO A 695 14.97 -7.24 -2.19
C PRO A 695 14.96 -6.61 -0.80
N LEU A 696 15.48 -7.35 0.17
CA LEU A 696 15.81 -6.85 1.50
C LEU A 696 17.31 -6.59 1.57
N GLU A 697 17.69 -5.40 2.02
CA GLU A 697 19.09 -5.02 2.25
C GLU A 697 19.64 -5.77 3.46
N ALA A 698 20.81 -6.38 3.29
CA ALA A 698 21.48 -7.08 4.37
C ALA A 698 21.79 -6.13 5.53
N ASP A 699 21.66 -6.63 6.75
CA ASP A 699 21.92 -5.94 8.02
C ASP A 699 21.03 -4.73 8.34
N ALA A 700 20.20 -4.27 7.39
CA ALA A 700 19.16 -3.27 7.66
C ALA A 700 18.02 -3.87 8.48
N LEU A 701 17.33 -3.02 9.25
CA LEU A 701 16.16 -3.43 10.01
C LEU A 701 14.91 -3.35 9.14
N TYR A 702 14.06 -4.38 9.24
CA TYR A 702 12.76 -4.43 8.57
C TYR A 702 11.68 -4.76 9.57
N LEU A 703 10.51 -4.12 9.45
CA LEU A 703 9.27 -4.70 9.95
C LEU A 703 8.66 -5.55 8.84
N PHE A 704 8.50 -6.85 9.09
CA PHE A 704 8.22 -7.83 8.05
C PHE A 704 6.91 -8.57 8.26
N ASP A 705 6.07 -8.58 7.23
CA ASP A 705 4.82 -9.32 7.17
C ASP A 705 5.08 -10.65 6.46
N SER A 706 5.36 -11.71 7.23
CA SER A 706 5.64 -13.04 6.69
C SER A 706 4.48 -13.64 5.90
N ALA A 707 3.23 -13.24 6.21
CA ALA A 707 2.05 -13.68 5.51
C ALA A 707 1.97 -13.08 4.10
N ASN A 708 2.46 -11.86 3.90
CA ASN A 708 2.48 -11.18 2.59
C ASN A 708 3.85 -11.15 1.91
N ARG A 709 4.92 -11.54 2.61
CA ARG A 709 6.31 -11.59 2.12
C ARG A 709 6.88 -10.21 1.77
N THR A 710 6.32 -9.17 2.37
CA THR A 710 6.71 -7.77 2.20
C THR A 710 7.19 -7.21 3.52
N GLY A 711 7.97 -6.13 3.48
CA GLY A 711 8.38 -5.46 4.71
C GLY A 711 8.71 -3.99 4.49
N LEU A 712 8.65 -3.22 5.57
CA LEU A 712 9.11 -1.85 5.60
C LEU A 712 10.55 -1.82 6.09
N ARG A 713 11.47 -1.36 5.23
CA ARG A 713 12.83 -1.03 5.67
C ARG A 713 12.76 0.15 6.63
N LEU A 714 13.37 0.03 7.80
CA LEU A 714 13.45 1.11 8.76
C LEU A 714 14.61 2.06 8.42
N GLN A 715 14.34 3.36 8.56
CA GLN A 715 15.36 4.41 8.57
C GLN A 715 16.32 4.17 9.75
N PRO A 716 17.60 4.58 9.62
CA PRO A 716 18.67 4.14 10.51
C PRO A 716 18.64 4.73 11.92
N PHE A 717 17.55 5.40 12.34
CA PHE A 717 17.40 6.00 13.67
C PHE A 717 17.36 4.99 14.82
N VAL A 718 17.17 3.69 14.52
CA VAL A 718 17.27 2.59 15.47
C VAL A 718 18.24 1.56 14.91
N ARG A 719 19.21 1.14 15.72
CA ARG A 719 20.16 0.07 15.38
C ARG A 719 20.13 -1.03 16.43
N VAL A 720 20.18 -2.28 15.97
CA VAL A 720 20.36 -3.45 16.84
C VAL A 720 21.64 -4.16 16.41
N MET A 721 22.66 -4.12 17.27
CA MET A 721 24.00 -4.61 16.95
C MET A 721 24.79 -4.92 18.22
N PRO A 722 25.88 -5.71 18.13
CA PRO A 722 26.85 -5.84 19.21
C PRO A 722 27.39 -4.46 19.60
N SER A 723 27.42 -4.18 20.90
CA SER A 723 28.01 -2.94 21.41
C SER A 723 29.52 -2.87 21.07
N PRO A 724 30.07 -1.68 20.80
CA PRO A 724 31.45 -1.52 20.35
C PRO A 724 32.49 -2.20 21.25
N GLU A 725 32.39 -2.00 22.57
CA GLU A 725 33.35 -2.51 23.55
C GLU A 725 32.95 -3.88 24.09
N LYS A 726 31.72 -4.04 24.57
CA LYS A 726 31.27 -5.27 25.26
C LYS A 726 30.84 -6.40 24.33
N ARG A 727 30.61 -6.10 23.04
CA ARG A 727 30.17 -7.06 22.01
C ARG A 727 28.87 -7.79 22.35
N ALA A 728 28.10 -7.29 23.31
CA ALA A 728 26.76 -7.79 23.61
C ALA A 728 25.75 -7.06 22.71
N ASN A 729 24.76 -7.77 22.17
CA ASN A 729 23.74 -7.14 21.35
C ASN A 729 22.91 -6.15 22.18
N ALA A 730 22.87 -4.91 21.73
CA ALA A 730 22.08 -3.83 22.32
C ALA A 730 21.28 -3.09 21.24
N CYS A 731 20.33 -2.28 21.70
CA CYS A 731 19.55 -1.40 20.86
C CYS A 731 20.01 0.04 21.10
N PHE A 732 20.38 0.72 20.02
CA PHE A 732 20.87 2.08 20.02
C PHE A 732 19.89 2.96 19.25
N ILE A 733 19.44 4.04 19.88
CA ILE A 733 18.48 4.99 19.31
C ILE A 733 19.19 6.31 19.05
N PHE A 734 18.99 6.88 17.86
CA PHE A 734 19.62 8.13 17.47
C PHE A 734 19.23 9.26 18.43
N ASN A 735 20.24 10.01 18.90
CA ASN A 735 20.04 11.12 19.82
C ASN A 735 20.36 12.46 19.16
N ARG A 736 21.56 12.61 18.60
CA ARG A 736 21.96 13.87 17.98
C ARG A 736 23.14 13.75 17.03
N ARG A 737 23.23 14.72 16.13
CA ARG A 737 24.41 15.01 15.32
C ARG A 737 25.45 15.78 16.14
N GLU A 738 26.69 15.33 16.09
CA GLU A 738 27.86 15.97 16.70
C GLU A 738 28.95 16.13 15.62
N ALA A 739 28.97 17.28 14.95
CA ALA A 739 29.88 17.57 13.83
C ALA A 739 29.82 16.50 12.71
N ASP A 740 30.85 15.64 12.61
CA ASP A 740 31.02 14.56 11.64
C ASP A 740 30.55 13.18 12.17
N ARG A 741 29.94 13.14 13.36
CA ARG A 741 29.49 11.91 14.02
C ARG A 741 28.04 12.00 14.46
N PHE A 742 27.45 10.83 14.68
CA PHE A 742 26.10 10.67 15.19
C PHE A 742 26.13 9.93 16.50
N ARG A 743 25.55 10.53 17.55
CA ARG A 743 25.45 9.92 18.86
C ARG A 743 24.15 9.12 18.96
N PHE A 744 24.28 7.89 19.41
CA PHE A 744 23.15 7.03 19.76
C PHE A 744 23.21 6.66 21.24
N VAL A 745 22.05 6.35 21.81
CA VAL A 745 21.88 5.99 23.22
C VAL A 745 21.17 4.64 23.35
N SER A 746 21.58 3.83 24.32
CA SER A 746 20.92 2.60 24.73
C SER A 746 20.21 2.80 26.07
N TYR A 747 18.94 2.43 26.10
CA TYR A 747 18.08 2.59 27.28
C TYR A 747 18.01 1.34 28.17
N HIS A 748 18.58 0.21 27.75
CA HIS A 748 18.58 -1.02 28.54
C HIS A 748 20.00 -1.53 28.87
N PHE A 749 21.02 -1.12 28.13
CA PHE A 749 22.38 -1.64 28.27
C PHE A 749 23.26 -0.63 29.01
N GLU A 750 23.31 -0.72 30.35
CA GLU A 750 24.07 0.22 31.19
C GLU A 750 25.58 0.13 31.00
N GLU A 751 26.11 -1.07 30.70
CA GLU A 751 27.54 -1.30 30.56
C GLU A 751 28.16 -0.49 29.40
N GLU A 752 27.35 -0.15 28.39
CA GLU A 752 27.73 0.67 27.25
C GLU A 752 26.49 1.41 26.72
N SER A 753 26.13 2.50 27.41
CA SER A 753 24.88 3.23 27.19
C SER A 753 24.90 4.17 25.98
N GLU A 754 26.04 4.37 25.33
CA GLU A 754 26.19 5.31 24.22
C GLU A 754 27.15 4.77 23.16
N MET A 755 26.90 5.11 21.90
CA MET A 755 27.83 4.86 20.81
C MET A 755 27.91 6.06 19.87
N GLN A 756 29.03 6.14 19.14
CA GLN A 756 29.20 7.06 18.02
C GLN A 756 29.20 6.30 16.70
N ASP A 757 28.55 6.88 15.71
CA ASP A 757 28.45 6.37 14.36
C ASP A 757 28.92 7.43 13.35
N THR A 758 29.48 7.00 12.24
CA THR A 758 29.91 7.86 11.11
C THR A 758 29.25 7.45 9.80
N SER A 759 28.27 6.54 9.87
CA SER A 759 27.57 6.00 8.70
C SER A 759 26.81 7.09 7.95
N SER A 760 26.95 7.11 6.63
CA SER A 760 26.32 8.09 5.74
C SER A 760 24.80 7.93 5.60
N ASP A 761 24.26 6.79 6.04
CA ASP A 761 22.82 6.48 5.98
C ASP A 761 21.99 7.43 6.88
N ILE A 762 22.50 7.83 8.04
CA ILE A 762 21.89 8.84 8.91
C ILE A 762 21.90 10.21 8.26
N GLU A 763 23.04 10.61 7.65
CA GLU A 763 23.14 11.89 6.95
C GLU A 763 22.12 11.97 5.80
N GLN A 764 21.93 10.87 5.06
CA GLN A 764 20.92 10.80 4.01
C GLN A 764 19.49 10.92 4.57
N ALA A 765 19.20 10.23 5.69
CA ALA A 765 17.89 10.30 6.33
C ALA A 765 17.59 11.71 6.87
N LEU A 766 18.56 12.38 7.50
CA LEU A 766 18.44 13.76 7.96
C LEU A 766 18.35 14.76 6.80
N GLY A 767 19.13 14.56 5.73
CA GLY A 767 19.09 15.42 4.55
C GLY A 767 17.71 15.47 3.88
N ARG A 768 16.95 14.39 3.94
CA ARG A 768 15.55 14.36 3.47
C ARG A 768 14.60 15.21 4.33
N LEU A 769 14.90 15.45 5.60
CA LEU A 769 14.17 16.37 6.47
C LEU A 769 14.58 17.82 6.18
N HIS A 770 15.87 18.07 5.99
CA HIS A 770 16.44 19.40 5.70
C HIS A 770 16.03 19.98 4.35
N MET A 771 15.42 19.18 3.47
CA MET A 771 14.83 19.64 2.21
C MET A 771 13.87 20.83 2.38
N PHE A 772 13.31 21.04 3.57
CA PHE A 772 12.28 22.04 3.85
C PHE A 772 12.76 23.20 4.76
N ASP A 773 14.04 23.25 5.14
CA ASP A 773 14.54 24.23 6.12
C ASP A 773 14.50 25.66 5.59
N ALA A 774 14.76 25.83 4.29
CA ALA A 774 14.73 27.13 3.62
C ALA A 774 13.31 27.76 3.57
N GLU A 775 12.26 26.92 3.59
CA GLU A 775 10.86 27.37 3.48
C GLU A 775 10.23 27.71 4.84
N SER A 776 10.86 27.32 5.94
CA SER A 776 10.43 27.62 7.32
C SER A 776 10.99 28.95 7.87
N SER A 777 11.75 29.68 7.05
CA SER A 777 12.37 30.97 7.40
C SER A 777 11.57 32.19 6.90
N GLU A 778 10.47 31.97 6.16
CA GLU A 778 9.41 32.94 5.86
C GLU A 778 8.25 32.79 6.85
#